data_AF-A0A833TWT0-F1
#
_entry.id   AF-A0A833TWT0-F1
#
_cell.length_a   1.000
_cell.length_b   1.000
_cell.length_c   1.000
_cell.angle_alpha   90.00
_cell.angle_beta   90.00
_cell.angle_gamma   90.00
#
_symmetry.space_group_name_H-M   'P 1'
#
loop_
_entity.id
_entity.type
_entity.pdbx_description
1 polymer ?
#
loop_
_entity_poly.entity_id
_entity_poly.type
_entity_poly.pdbx_seq_one_letter_code
_entity_poly.pdbx_strand_id
1 'polypeptide(L)'
;MPETNEDPTPDPSPSKFERPPLLKKFKTIAEHAEPTPHFPGPLFPAVRRISTLPNSRSSPRQSDLRVSVTNGDDPSPRHDNRLSDRDWIYPPFLGAYPARGRAVPVKLNSTKSRKLEQSDSSLPGRSMDVRLADETRRIPAPVNKSNDSDDKDSDAKKPLVPSSQASVSPLSVCRTRGFKQSFILYLLSFTCVISVPYAVYLQNKVEKLQEENGKLYRLCGVKEIRGGSMNDLPFEHNIPFSYFSCAAGRTVALYTVVVTLIMPFLLYKYLDYLPQIKSLSKRTKMNKEEVPLKKRIAYMVDVCFSVYPYAKLLALLFATIFLIGFGGLALYAVSESSFAEALWLSWTFVADSGNHADRVGTGPRIVSVSVSSGGMLIFAMMLGLVSDAISEKVDSLRKGKSEVIERNHILILGWSDKLGSLLKQLAIANKSIGGGVVVVLAERDKEEMEMDIAKLEFDLMGTSVICRSGSPLILADLKKVSVSKARAIIVLASDENADQSDARALRVVLSLTGVKEGLRGHVVVEMSDLDNEPLVKLVGGELIETVVAHDVIGRLMIKCALQPGLAQVWEDILGFENAEFYIKRWPQLDGLRFGDALISFPDAIPCGIKVAADGGKIILNPDDSYVLKEGDEVLVIAEDDDTYAPGPLPEVCRGLFGKIPDPPKYPEKILFCGWRRDIDDMIMVLEAFLAPGSELWMFNEVPEKEREKKLTDGELDISRLENIKLVHREGNAVIRRHLESLPLETFDSILILADESLEDSVVHSDSRSLATLLLIRDIQSKRLPFKDKKSTSLRSSGFSHSSWIREMQQASDKSIIISEILDSRTRNLVSVSRISDYVLSNELVSMALAMVAEDKQINRVLEELFAEEGNEMCIKPAEFYLFDQEELRFYDIMIRGRQRREIVIGYRLANAELAIINPYLKSEPRKWSLDDVFVVISWGE
;
A
#
# COMPACT_ATOMS: atom_id res chain seq x y z
N MET A 1 -32.75 68.52 -9.11
CA MET A 1 -32.93 69.91 -8.67
C MET A 1 -33.83 69.90 -7.44
N PRO A 2 -33.40 70.45 -6.29
CA PRO A 2 -32.02 70.78 -5.88
C PRO A 2 -31.25 69.48 -5.48
N GLU A 3 -29.95 69.24 -5.73
CA GLU A 3 -28.69 69.98 -5.42
C GLU A 3 -28.17 69.68 -4.00
N THR A 4 -26.85 69.54 -3.71
CA THR A 4 -25.56 69.66 -4.47
C THR A 4 -24.64 68.45 -4.16
N ASN A 5 -23.69 67.98 -4.98
CA ASN A 5 -22.38 68.56 -5.40
C ASN A 5 -21.48 68.93 -4.18
N GLU A 6 -20.16 68.67 -4.11
CA GLU A 6 -19.17 68.14 -5.08
C GLU A 6 -17.87 67.64 -4.37
N ASP A 7 -16.90 67.10 -5.14
CA ASP A 7 -15.48 66.84 -4.78
C ASP A 7 -14.68 68.15 -4.47
N PRO A 8 -13.38 68.20 -4.04
CA PRO A 8 -12.31 67.17 -4.16
C PRO A 8 -11.32 67.02 -2.95
N THR A 9 -10.21 66.30 -3.20
CA THR A 9 -9.02 66.07 -2.34
C THR A 9 -8.24 67.35 -1.94
N PRO A 10 -7.45 67.31 -0.84
CA PRO A 10 -6.00 67.21 -1.02
C PRO A 10 -5.21 66.43 0.08
N ASP A 11 -3.97 66.07 -0.26
CA ASP A 11 -2.94 65.46 0.61
C ASP A 11 -2.21 66.53 1.47
N PRO A 12 -1.77 66.22 2.71
CA PRO A 12 -0.34 66.41 3.00
C PRO A 12 0.31 65.46 4.03
N SER A 13 1.62 65.21 3.86
CA SER A 13 2.53 64.62 4.87
C SER A 13 3.51 65.68 5.42
N PRO A 14 4.22 65.50 6.58
CA PRO A 14 5.23 64.44 6.84
C PRO A 14 5.15 63.89 8.31
N SER A 15 6.14 63.28 9.00
CA SER A 15 7.57 62.99 8.77
C SER A 15 8.14 61.79 9.56
N LYS A 16 9.16 61.12 8.98
CA LYS A 16 10.37 60.42 9.53
C LYS A 16 10.55 60.30 11.06
N PHE A 17 10.98 59.16 11.63
CA PHE A 17 12.27 58.42 11.46
C PHE A 17 12.04 56.88 11.47
N GLU A 18 12.64 56.02 10.64
CA GLU A 18 14.04 55.48 10.62
C GLU A 18 14.52 54.82 11.94
N ARG A 19 15.18 53.63 12.01
CA ARG A 19 15.54 52.56 11.03
C ARG A 19 15.92 51.23 11.79
N PRO A 20 16.11 50.07 11.14
CA PRO A 20 16.28 48.75 11.80
C PRO A 20 17.73 48.27 11.98
N PRO A 21 17.96 47.23 12.82
CA PRO A 21 18.89 46.13 12.51
C PRO A 21 18.44 44.73 13.05
N LEU A 22 19.11 43.57 12.88
CA LEU A 22 19.90 42.94 11.79
C LEU A 22 20.13 41.44 12.12
N LEU A 23 20.42 40.60 11.12
CA LEU A 23 20.96 39.23 11.30
C LEU A 23 22.48 39.24 11.60
N LYS A 24 23.00 38.33 12.46
CA LYS A 24 24.11 37.36 12.17
C LYS A 24 24.76 36.63 13.38
N LYS A 25 24.79 35.29 13.29
CA LYS A 25 25.93 34.34 13.49
C LYS A 25 26.72 34.20 14.83
N PHE A 26 26.67 32.97 15.36
CA PHE A 26 27.81 32.08 15.74
C PHE A 26 29.13 32.64 16.35
N LYS A 27 29.53 32.10 17.52
CA LYS A 27 30.76 31.27 17.63
C LYS A 27 30.85 30.40 18.90
N THR A 28 31.79 29.44 18.87
CA THR A 28 32.13 28.43 19.90
C THR A 28 33.35 28.79 20.74
N ILE A 29 33.46 28.23 21.96
CA ILE A 29 34.69 27.77 22.65
C ILE A 29 34.27 26.84 23.81
N ALA A 30 35.20 26.07 24.41
CA ALA A 30 34.94 25.04 25.42
C ALA A 30 35.99 25.05 26.58
N GLU A 31 35.82 24.08 27.50
CA GLU A 31 36.77 23.54 28.50
C GLU A 31 36.83 24.09 29.96
N HIS A 32 36.81 23.11 30.88
CA HIS A 32 37.29 23.04 32.28
C HIS A 32 36.72 23.92 33.42
N ALA A 33 35.87 23.31 34.27
CA ALA A 33 36.12 23.06 35.72
C ALA A 33 35.06 22.12 36.35
N GLU A 34 35.39 21.46 37.46
CA GLU A 34 34.55 20.55 38.28
C GLU A 34 33.89 21.31 39.48
N PRO A 35 33.09 20.71 40.42
CA PRO A 35 32.66 19.32 40.57
C PRO A 35 31.15 19.08 40.88
N THR A 36 30.76 17.81 41.00
CA THR A 36 29.43 17.32 41.41
C THR A 36 29.21 17.25 42.93
N PRO A 37 27.98 17.45 43.44
CA PRO A 37 27.59 17.02 44.78
C PRO A 37 27.23 15.51 44.82
N HIS A 38 27.67 14.80 45.86
CA HIS A 38 27.46 13.35 46.02
C HIS A 38 26.11 12.98 46.68
N PHE A 39 25.53 11.87 46.24
CA PHE A 39 24.60 11.07 47.06
C PHE A 39 25.39 10.10 47.96
N PRO A 40 25.15 10.05 49.28
CA PRO A 40 25.77 9.08 50.17
C PRO A 40 24.83 7.95 50.63
N GLY A 41 25.41 6.76 50.72
CA GLY A 41 25.00 5.63 51.56
C GLY A 41 26.23 4.71 51.73
N PRO A 42 26.13 3.53 52.36
CA PRO A 42 25.01 2.95 53.11
C PRO A 42 25.43 2.65 54.58
N LEU A 43 24.63 1.88 55.33
CA LEU A 43 25.14 0.87 56.29
C LEU A 43 24.03 -0.13 56.68
N PHE A 44 24.40 -1.40 56.87
CA PHE A 44 23.52 -2.49 57.34
C PHE A 44 23.77 -2.82 58.82
N PRO A 45 22.87 -3.57 59.48
CA PRO A 45 23.18 -5.00 59.73
C PRO A 45 22.03 -5.96 59.37
N ALA A 46 22.27 -7.27 59.48
CA ALA A 46 21.40 -8.35 58.98
C ALA A 46 20.85 -9.26 60.10
N VAL A 47 19.93 -10.19 59.78
CA VAL A 47 19.94 -11.62 60.23
C VAL A 47 18.82 -12.50 59.62
N ARG A 48 19.22 -13.68 59.12
CA ARG A 48 18.53 -14.99 58.91
C ARG A 48 17.14 -15.15 58.25
N ARG A 49 17.05 -16.20 57.42
CA ARG A 49 15.82 -16.93 57.02
C ARG A 49 15.34 -17.87 58.13
N ILE A 50 14.03 -18.13 58.22
CA ILE A 50 13.41 -19.40 58.67
C ILE A 50 12.22 -19.71 57.75
N SER A 51 11.90 -21.00 57.57
CA SER A 51 10.83 -21.50 56.70
C SER A 51 9.87 -22.44 57.46
N THR A 52 8.55 -22.23 57.38
CA THR A 52 7.52 -23.18 57.85
C THR A 52 6.18 -22.99 57.12
N LEU A 53 5.45 -24.10 56.95
CA LEU A 53 4.05 -24.13 56.50
C LEU A 53 3.09 -23.82 57.68
N PRO A 54 1.85 -23.35 57.41
CA PRO A 54 0.67 -23.76 58.17
C PRO A 54 0.14 -25.10 57.65
N ASN A 55 -0.25 -26.02 58.53
CA ASN A 55 -0.57 -27.41 58.17
C ASN A 55 -2.09 -27.68 58.17
N SER A 56 -2.56 -28.52 57.24
CA SER A 56 -3.98 -28.89 57.08
C SER A 56 -4.50 -29.81 58.19
N ARG A 57 -5.81 -29.78 58.47
CA ARG A 57 -6.50 -30.91 59.14
C ARG A 57 -7.91 -31.19 58.62
N SER A 58 -8.17 -32.51 58.53
CA SER A 58 -9.46 -33.23 58.53
C SER A 58 -10.19 -33.51 57.20
N SER A 59 -9.77 -34.61 56.57
CA SER A 59 -10.63 -35.53 55.83
C SER A 59 -10.26 -36.98 56.24
N PRO A 60 -11.21 -37.88 56.57
CA PRO A 60 -10.87 -39.23 57.02
C PRO A 60 -11.14 -40.34 55.97
N ARG A 61 -10.28 -41.36 56.00
CA ARG A 61 -10.45 -42.74 55.45
C ARG A 61 -10.42 -42.95 53.93
N GLN A 62 -9.24 -43.35 53.45
CA GLN A 62 -9.12 -44.57 52.66
C GLN A 62 -9.02 -45.80 53.59
N SER A 63 -9.11 -47.00 53.02
CA SER A 63 -8.72 -48.27 53.65
C SER A 63 -7.95 -49.12 52.66
N ASP A 64 -6.80 -49.66 53.07
CA ASP A 64 -5.92 -50.49 52.25
C ASP A 64 -6.54 -51.83 51.84
N LEU A 65 -6.02 -52.43 50.76
CA LEU A 65 -5.59 -53.85 50.77
C LEU A 65 -4.60 -54.16 49.63
N ARG A 66 -4.11 -55.41 49.59
CA ARG A 66 -2.77 -55.77 49.07
C ARG A 66 -2.76 -57.25 48.61
N VAL A 67 -1.77 -57.64 47.79
CA VAL A 67 -1.22 -59.02 47.58
C VAL A 67 -1.79 -59.93 46.44
N SER A 68 -0.83 -60.47 45.66
CA SER A 68 -0.68 -61.75 44.90
C SER A 68 -1.49 -62.18 43.64
N VAL A 69 -0.75 -62.27 42.51
CA VAL A 69 -0.42 -63.48 41.69
C VAL A 69 -1.49 -64.56 41.38
N THR A 70 -1.83 -64.79 40.10
CA THR A 70 -1.59 -66.06 39.33
C THR A 70 -2.04 -66.01 37.85
N ASN A 71 -1.43 -66.90 37.05
CA ASN A 71 -1.62 -67.41 35.66
C ASN A 71 -3.01 -67.23 34.96
N GLY A 72 -3.11 -67.26 33.62
CA GLY A 72 -2.08 -67.50 32.58
C GLY A 72 -2.65 -67.67 31.15
N ASP A 73 -1.93 -68.45 30.33
CA ASP A 73 -2.22 -69.00 28.99
C ASP A 73 -1.96 -68.14 27.71
N ASP A 74 -1.00 -68.65 26.92
CA ASP A 74 -0.51 -68.30 25.55
C ASP A 74 -1.34 -69.09 24.48
N PRO A 75 -1.05 -69.16 23.14
CA PRO A 75 0.15 -68.74 22.40
C PRO A 75 -0.05 -67.98 21.06
N SER A 76 1.07 -67.47 20.52
CA SER A 76 1.27 -67.01 19.12
C SER A 76 1.54 -68.18 18.13
N PRO A 77 1.70 -67.98 16.79
CA PRO A 77 3.03 -67.56 16.25
C PRO A 77 3.10 -66.80 14.89
N ARG A 78 4.02 -65.81 14.85
CA ARG A 78 5.07 -65.47 13.84
C ARG A 78 4.90 -65.65 12.31
N HIS A 79 5.46 -64.69 11.57
CA HIS A 79 6.47 -64.96 10.53
C HIS A 79 7.48 -63.81 10.37
N ASP A 80 8.73 -64.10 9.99
CA ASP A 80 9.87 -63.16 9.94
C ASP A 80 10.20 -62.62 8.52
N ASN A 81 10.79 -61.41 8.40
CA ASN A 81 12.14 -61.21 7.81
C ASN A 81 12.72 -59.76 7.81
N ARG A 82 13.70 -59.53 8.69
CA ARG A 82 15.09 -59.04 8.46
C ARG A 82 15.47 -57.86 7.51
N LEU A 83 16.39 -57.05 8.07
CA LEU A 83 17.40 -56.13 7.47
C LEU A 83 16.88 -54.82 6.82
N SER A 84 17.60 -53.69 6.89
CA SER A 84 18.94 -53.40 7.47
C SER A 84 19.10 -51.95 7.96
N ASP A 85 19.83 -51.79 9.07
CA ASP A 85 20.74 -50.68 9.45
C ASP A 85 20.35 -49.18 9.26
N ARG A 86 20.58 -48.37 10.33
CA ARG A 86 21.48 -47.20 10.18
C ARG A 86 21.10 -45.83 10.82
N ASP A 87 21.05 -45.70 12.15
CA ASP A 87 21.62 -44.59 12.99
C ASP A 87 21.57 -43.08 12.54
N TRP A 88 21.33 -42.06 13.38
CA TRP A 88 20.95 -41.92 14.80
C TRP A 88 20.22 -40.58 15.05
N ILE A 89 19.49 -40.54 16.17
CA ILE A 89 18.66 -39.47 16.74
C ILE A 89 19.46 -38.22 17.25
N TYR A 90 18.85 -37.03 17.13
CA TYR A 90 19.15 -35.76 17.85
C TYR A 90 19.39 -35.96 19.37
N PRO A 91 20.13 -35.11 20.15
CA PRO A 91 19.52 -33.88 20.71
C PRO A 91 20.57 -32.77 21.04
N PRO A 92 20.54 -31.93 22.12
CA PRO A 92 20.91 -30.50 22.01
C PRO A 92 22.06 -30.06 22.95
N PHE A 93 22.44 -28.76 22.97
CA PHE A 93 22.45 -27.91 24.19
C PHE A 93 22.87 -26.43 23.97
N LEU A 94 22.64 -25.65 25.04
CA LEU A 94 22.86 -24.21 25.27
C LEU A 94 24.24 -23.62 24.90
N GLY A 95 24.27 -22.30 24.64
CA GLY A 95 25.48 -21.46 24.73
C GLY A 95 25.20 -19.98 24.43
N ALA A 96 25.78 -19.03 25.18
CA ALA A 96 25.50 -17.60 25.03
C ALA A 96 26.74 -16.69 25.23
N TYR A 97 26.73 -15.52 24.57
CA TYR A 97 27.70 -14.41 24.69
C TYR A 97 29.15 -14.70 24.21
N PRO A 98 30.02 -13.69 23.99
CA PRO A 98 29.85 -12.26 24.25
C PRO A 98 30.04 -11.30 23.05
N ALA A 99 29.45 -10.11 23.15
CA ALA A 99 29.88 -8.95 22.38
C ALA A 99 31.21 -8.39 22.92
N ARG A 100 32.11 -7.93 22.04
CA ARG A 100 33.32 -7.20 22.44
C ARG A 100 33.68 -6.13 21.41
N GLY A 101 33.51 -4.86 21.79
CA GLY A 101 33.86 -3.73 20.94
C GLY A 101 35.37 -3.56 20.77
N ARG A 102 35.78 -2.88 19.69
CA ARG A 102 37.17 -2.47 19.45
C ARG A 102 37.20 -1.02 18.95
N ALA A 103 37.59 -0.10 19.81
CA ALA A 103 37.77 1.31 19.45
C ALA A 103 39.17 1.54 18.85
N VAL A 104 39.23 2.21 17.70
CA VAL A 104 40.44 2.76 17.07
C VAL A 104 40.06 4.15 16.55
N PRO A 105 40.90 5.19 16.73
CA PRO A 105 40.37 6.53 17.01
C PRO A 105 40.03 7.39 15.80
N VAL A 106 38.98 8.20 15.94
CA VAL A 106 38.76 9.39 15.12
C VAL A 106 39.87 10.40 15.39
N LYS A 107 40.63 10.79 14.36
CA LYS A 107 41.52 11.94 14.42
C LYS A 107 40.90 13.09 13.64
N LEU A 108 40.61 14.18 14.35
CA LEU A 108 39.99 15.38 13.80
C LEU A 108 40.93 16.05 12.79
N ASN A 109 40.42 16.48 11.64
CA ASN A 109 40.99 17.62 10.94
C ASN A 109 39.93 18.37 10.11
N SER A 110 40.03 19.69 10.12
CA SER A 110 39.18 20.60 9.30
C SER A 110 39.76 20.71 7.86
N THR A 111 39.17 21.38 6.88
CA THR A 111 38.27 22.56 6.88
C THR A 111 37.50 22.70 5.54
N LYS A 112 36.60 23.70 5.46
CA LYS A 112 36.06 24.38 4.25
C LYS A 112 34.86 23.77 3.48
N SER A 113 33.67 24.01 4.05
CA SER A 113 32.60 24.86 3.47
C SER A 113 32.08 24.61 2.03
N ARG A 114 30.81 24.20 1.93
CA ARG A 114 29.89 24.50 0.81
C ARG A 114 29.19 25.86 1.00
N LYS A 115 28.93 26.56 -0.11
CA LYS A 115 27.69 27.29 -0.45
C LYS A 115 27.53 27.16 -1.98
N LEU A 116 26.39 26.82 -2.61
CA LEU A 116 24.94 27.05 -2.38
C LEU A 116 24.43 28.27 -3.15
N GLU A 117 23.74 27.98 -4.26
CA GLU A 117 22.79 28.76 -5.09
C GLU A 117 22.70 28.05 -6.48
N GLN A 118 21.65 28.16 -7.31
CA GLN A 118 20.20 28.02 -7.06
C GLN A 118 19.47 27.74 -8.40
N SER A 119 18.41 26.94 -8.38
CA SER A 119 17.17 27.00 -9.21
C SER A 119 17.18 27.51 -10.69
N ASP A 120 16.75 26.60 -11.59
CA ASP A 120 15.55 26.71 -12.45
C ASP A 120 15.53 27.11 -13.96
N SER A 121 14.60 26.40 -14.63
CA SER A 121 13.68 26.82 -15.71
C SER A 121 13.90 26.40 -17.18
N SER A 122 13.00 25.49 -17.61
CA SER A 122 12.25 25.43 -18.90
C SER A 122 12.92 25.63 -20.27
N LEU A 123 12.87 24.54 -21.06
CA LEU A 123 12.17 24.39 -22.36
C LEU A 123 11.56 25.67 -22.99
N PRO A 124 11.65 25.83 -24.33
CA PRO A 124 10.58 25.27 -25.19
C PRO A 124 11.11 24.50 -26.41
N GLY A 125 10.23 24.09 -27.33
CA GLY A 125 10.64 23.46 -28.59
C GLY A 125 9.56 23.45 -29.68
N ARG A 126 9.90 22.76 -30.79
CA ARG A 126 8.99 22.26 -31.85
C ARG A 126 8.17 23.28 -32.65
N SER A 127 8.62 23.54 -33.89
CA SER A 127 7.73 23.77 -35.04
C SER A 127 8.28 23.06 -36.29
N MET A 128 7.40 22.83 -37.27
CA MET A 128 7.74 22.40 -38.63
C MET A 128 7.23 23.48 -39.58
N ASP A 129 8.02 23.88 -40.57
CA ASP A 129 7.58 24.79 -41.63
C ASP A 129 7.28 24.04 -42.93
N VAL A 130 6.19 24.42 -43.59
CA VAL A 130 5.79 23.95 -44.92
C VAL A 130 5.49 25.14 -45.81
N ARG A 131 6.25 25.24 -46.91
CA ARG A 131 5.98 25.93 -48.20
C ARG A 131 4.92 27.05 -48.22
N LEU A 132 5.35 28.26 -48.61
CA LEU A 132 5.04 28.99 -49.87
C LEU A 132 5.89 30.29 -49.86
N ALA A 133 6.44 30.80 -50.97
CA ALA A 133 5.83 31.72 -51.97
C ALA A 133 5.12 32.94 -51.32
N ASP A 134 5.36 34.20 -51.74
CA ASP A 134 6.05 34.69 -52.95
C ASP A 134 6.61 36.14 -52.82
N GLU A 135 7.34 36.57 -53.86
CA GLU A 135 7.56 37.93 -54.41
C GLU A 135 8.11 39.16 -53.62
N THR A 136 8.94 39.91 -54.37
CA THR A 136 9.13 41.40 -54.38
C THR A 136 9.93 42.19 -53.32
N ARG A 137 11.18 42.48 -53.71
CA ARG A 137 11.75 43.83 -54.01
C ARG A 137 11.92 44.94 -52.93
N ARG A 138 13.17 45.49 -52.95
CA ARG A 138 13.58 46.92 -52.85
C ARG A 138 13.84 47.61 -51.48
N ILE A 139 15.14 47.64 -51.12
CA ILE A 139 15.99 48.81 -50.78
C ILE A 139 15.44 50.16 -51.34
N PRO A 140 15.55 51.35 -50.68
CA PRO A 140 16.56 51.84 -49.69
C PRO A 140 15.95 52.24 -48.31
N ALA A 141 16.61 52.73 -47.24
CA ALA A 141 17.72 53.70 -47.01
C ALA A 141 17.37 55.17 -47.38
N PRO A 142 18.03 56.24 -46.83
CA PRO A 142 19.12 56.29 -45.84
C PRO A 142 19.03 57.41 -44.73
N VAL A 143 19.85 57.29 -43.66
CA VAL A 143 20.76 58.33 -43.05
C VAL A 143 20.25 59.72 -42.52
N ASN A 144 20.94 60.22 -41.47
CA ASN A 144 20.91 61.59 -40.86
C ASN A 144 19.70 61.92 -39.95
N LYS A 145 19.80 62.77 -38.89
CA LYS A 145 20.91 63.52 -38.22
C LYS A 145 20.50 63.84 -36.75
N SER A 146 21.38 63.86 -35.75
CA SER A 146 22.12 65.03 -35.18
C SER A 146 21.23 66.23 -34.78
N ASN A 147 21.43 66.94 -33.65
CA ASN A 147 22.45 66.86 -32.59
C ASN A 147 22.08 67.79 -31.39
N ASP A 148 22.96 67.85 -30.37
CA ASP A 148 23.10 68.90 -29.34
C ASP A 148 21.96 69.01 -28.27
N SER A 149 22.17 69.58 -27.06
CA SER A 149 23.31 70.36 -26.55
C SER A 149 23.66 70.17 -25.04
N ASP A 150 24.83 70.69 -24.66
CA ASP A 150 25.25 71.32 -23.37
C ASP A 150 25.43 70.56 -22.02
N ASP A 151 26.71 70.22 -21.73
CA ASP A 151 27.60 70.81 -20.70
C ASP A 151 27.32 70.87 -19.15
N LYS A 152 28.28 70.30 -18.37
CA LYS A 152 29.00 70.85 -17.15
C LYS A 152 28.26 71.08 -15.79
N ASP A 153 28.86 71.07 -14.57
CA ASP A 153 30.19 70.75 -13.93
C ASP A 153 30.03 70.64 -12.35
N SER A 154 30.96 70.40 -11.37
CA SER A 154 32.42 70.07 -11.23
C SER A 154 32.79 69.58 -9.77
N ASP A 155 34.06 69.19 -9.51
CA ASP A 155 34.68 68.78 -8.20
C ASP A 155 34.08 67.42 -7.66
N ALA A 156 34.55 66.72 -6.61
CA ALA A 156 35.50 67.14 -5.58
C ALA A 156 36.53 66.09 -5.05
N LYS A 157 37.64 66.69 -4.57
CA LYS A 157 38.65 66.26 -3.58
C LYS A 157 38.37 64.92 -2.83
N LYS A 158 39.17 63.85 -3.02
CA LYS A 158 40.49 63.54 -2.39
C LYS A 158 40.48 63.54 -0.84
N PRO A 159 41.18 62.61 -0.12
CA PRO A 159 42.57 62.19 -0.43
C PRO A 159 43.04 60.73 -0.10
N LEU A 160 44.26 60.43 -0.59
CA LEU A 160 45.39 59.57 -0.14
C LEU A 160 45.18 58.26 0.70
N VAL A 161 45.84 57.08 0.48
CA VAL A 161 47.27 56.70 0.20
C VAL A 161 48.15 56.67 1.47
N PRO A 162 49.19 55.80 1.64
CA PRO A 162 49.75 54.71 0.80
C PRO A 162 49.36 53.30 1.33
N SER A 163 50.03 52.13 1.15
CA SER A 163 51.30 51.65 0.52
C SER A 163 51.16 50.13 0.16
N SER A 164 52.11 49.34 -0.40
CA SER A 164 53.39 49.56 -1.09
C SER A 164 53.67 48.42 -2.10
N GLN A 165 54.12 48.76 -3.32
CA GLN A 165 55.19 48.10 -4.13
C GLN A 165 55.13 46.58 -4.49
N ALA A 166 55.60 46.10 -5.66
CA ALA A 166 56.01 46.74 -6.92
C ALA A 166 56.15 45.71 -8.08
N SER A 167 56.50 46.22 -9.27
CA SER A 167 57.06 45.58 -10.49
C SER A 167 57.96 44.34 -10.29
N VAL A 168 58.19 43.45 -11.27
CA VAL A 168 58.85 43.68 -12.59
C VAL A 168 58.50 42.61 -13.64
N SER A 169 58.48 43.00 -14.92
CA SER A 169 58.50 42.11 -16.11
C SER A 169 59.86 42.11 -16.81
N PRO A 170 60.35 40.97 -17.35
CA PRO A 170 60.92 41.04 -18.70
C PRO A 170 60.70 39.82 -19.62
N LEU A 171 60.57 40.15 -20.91
CA LEU A 171 60.94 39.44 -22.15
C LEU A 171 60.78 37.90 -22.30
N SER A 172 60.02 37.58 -23.34
CA SER A 172 60.16 36.47 -24.30
C SER A 172 61.49 35.68 -24.36
N VAL A 173 61.38 34.34 -24.33
CA VAL A 173 62.38 33.40 -24.87
C VAL A 173 61.67 32.34 -25.73
N CYS A 174 62.32 31.91 -26.83
CA CYS A 174 61.73 31.03 -27.86
C CYS A 174 61.46 29.58 -27.38
N ARG A 175 60.39 28.96 -27.89
CA ARG A 175 59.98 27.57 -27.55
C ARG A 175 59.90 26.60 -28.73
N THR A 176 60.88 26.64 -29.64
CA THR A 176 61.03 25.66 -30.74
C THR A 176 61.49 24.27 -30.24
N ARG A 177 60.63 23.56 -29.48
CA ARG A 177 60.95 22.20 -28.97
C ARG A 177 59.79 21.19 -29.01
N GLY A 178 58.74 21.44 -29.82
CA GLY A 178 57.65 20.46 -30.04
C GLY A 178 57.89 19.49 -31.22
N PHE A 179 58.30 20.01 -32.38
CA PHE A 179 58.26 19.25 -33.65
C PHE A 179 59.20 18.04 -33.73
N LYS A 180 60.41 18.11 -33.16
CA LYS A 180 61.41 17.04 -33.30
C LYS A 180 61.00 15.72 -32.63
N GLN A 181 60.15 15.77 -31.59
CA GLN A 181 59.76 14.57 -30.85
C GLN A 181 58.65 13.78 -31.56
N SER A 182 57.72 14.47 -32.23
CA SER A 182 56.72 13.82 -33.10
C SER A 182 57.36 13.17 -34.32
N PHE A 183 58.35 13.83 -34.96
CA PHE A 183 59.00 13.28 -36.16
C PHE A 183 59.71 11.95 -35.86
N ILE A 184 60.38 11.82 -34.70
CA ILE A 184 61.01 10.57 -34.27
C ILE A 184 59.96 9.47 -34.02
N LEU A 185 58.79 9.80 -33.45
CA LEU A 185 57.73 8.81 -33.23
C LEU A 185 57.07 8.36 -34.54
N TYR A 186 56.82 9.27 -35.48
CA TYR A 186 56.34 8.93 -36.81
C TYR A 186 57.34 8.05 -37.55
N LEU A 187 58.63 8.40 -37.52
CA LEU A 187 59.70 7.58 -38.08
C LEU A 187 59.71 6.17 -37.47
N LEU A 188 59.56 6.03 -36.15
CA LEU A 188 59.50 4.74 -35.45
C LEU A 188 58.27 3.90 -35.86
N SER A 189 57.09 4.54 -35.94
CA SER A 189 55.87 3.85 -36.40
C SER A 189 55.98 3.40 -37.87
N PHE A 190 56.57 4.23 -38.73
CA PHE A 190 56.78 3.97 -40.15
C PHE A 190 57.83 2.87 -40.35
N THR A 191 58.92 2.86 -39.58
CA THR A 191 59.90 1.77 -39.62
C THR A 191 59.30 0.46 -39.11
N CYS A 192 58.44 0.44 -38.09
CA CYS A 192 57.75 -0.79 -37.67
C CYS A 192 56.72 -1.30 -38.72
N VAL A 193 55.92 -0.40 -39.29
CA VAL A 193 54.92 -0.75 -40.32
C VAL A 193 55.56 -1.23 -41.62
N ILE A 194 56.79 -0.80 -41.93
CA ILE A 194 57.56 -1.28 -43.09
C ILE A 194 58.43 -2.50 -42.74
N SER A 195 59.08 -2.54 -41.57
CA SER A 195 60.03 -3.61 -41.24
C SER A 195 59.39 -4.99 -41.14
N VAL A 196 58.15 -5.08 -40.63
CA VAL A 196 57.42 -6.35 -40.53
C VAL A 196 57.13 -6.94 -41.92
N PRO A 197 56.42 -6.28 -42.86
CA PRO A 197 56.21 -6.82 -44.20
C PRO A 197 57.51 -6.92 -45.01
N TYR A 198 58.51 -6.06 -44.79
CA TYR A 198 59.81 -6.17 -45.46
C TYR A 198 60.61 -7.39 -44.97
N ALA A 199 60.54 -7.73 -43.69
CA ALA A 199 61.11 -8.96 -43.14
C ALA A 199 60.41 -10.21 -43.71
N VAL A 200 59.07 -10.21 -43.77
CA VAL A 200 58.29 -11.30 -44.42
C VAL A 200 58.64 -11.44 -45.91
N TYR A 201 58.82 -10.33 -46.63
CA TYR A 201 59.25 -10.34 -48.02
C TYR A 201 60.69 -10.89 -48.20
N LEU A 202 61.62 -10.49 -47.33
CA LEU A 202 62.98 -11.04 -47.28
C LEU A 202 62.97 -12.55 -46.94
N GLN A 203 62.12 -12.98 -46.01
CA GLN A 203 61.98 -14.38 -45.61
C GLN A 203 61.46 -15.23 -46.77
N ASN A 204 60.37 -14.82 -47.43
CA ASN A 204 59.86 -15.47 -48.65
C ASN A 204 60.94 -15.53 -49.76
N LYS A 205 61.81 -14.52 -49.86
CA LYS A 205 62.90 -14.49 -50.83
C LYS A 205 64.05 -15.44 -50.47
N VAL A 206 64.41 -15.55 -49.19
CA VAL A 206 65.42 -16.50 -48.69
C VAL A 206 64.93 -17.94 -48.85
N GLU A 207 63.67 -18.22 -48.51
CA GLU A 207 63.07 -19.55 -48.65
C GLU A 207 63.07 -20.00 -50.12
N LYS A 208 62.72 -19.11 -51.06
CA LYS A 208 62.81 -19.37 -52.51
C LYS A 208 64.24 -19.65 -52.97
N LEU A 209 65.22 -18.87 -52.52
CA LEU A 209 66.65 -19.07 -52.84
C LEU A 209 67.21 -20.35 -52.21
N GLN A 210 66.69 -20.80 -51.06
CA GLN A 210 67.04 -22.08 -50.45
C GLN A 210 66.38 -23.25 -51.19
N GLU A 211 65.17 -23.09 -51.71
CA GLU A 211 64.53 -24.06 -52.60
C GLU A 211 65.31 -24.22 -53.92
N GLU A 212 65.76 -23.10 -54.51
CA GLU A 212 66.63 -23.08 -55.69
C GLU A 212 68.01 -23.70 -55.41
N ASN A 213 68.64 -23.42 -54.27
CA ASN A 213 69.86 -24.12 -53.84
C ASN A 213 69.62 -25.64 -53.63
N GLY A 214 68.50 -26.03 -53.02
CA GLY A 214 68.12 -27.44 -52.84
C GLY A 214 67.82 -28.17 -54.17
N LYS A 215 67.44 -27.43 -55.22
CA LYS A 215 67.35 -27.92 -56.60
C LYS A 215 68.74 -28.01 -57.26
N LEU A 216 69.61 -27.02 -57.06
CA LEU A 216 71.00 -27.02 -57.54
C LEU A 216 71.83 -28.17 -56.94
N TYR A 217 71.76 -28.41 -55.63
CA TYR A 217 72.44 -29.56 -55.02
C TYR A 217 71.92 -30.90 -55.56
N ARG A 218 70.62 -31.01 -55.86
CA ARG A 218 70.04 -32.19 -56.54
C ARG A 218 70.48 -32.33 -58.01
N LEU A 219 70.82 -31.25 -58.69
CA LEU A 219 71.37 -31.27 -60.05
C LEU A 219 72.87 -31.61 -60.07
N CYS A 220 73.64 -31.10 -59.10
CA CYS A 220 75.07 -31.40 -58.97
C CYS A 220 75.32 -32.84 -58.47
N GLY A 221 74.48 -33.37 -57.57
CA GLY A 221 74.61 -34.72 -57.01
C GLY A 221 74.38 -35.89 -57.98
N VAL A 222 74.07 -35.62 -59.26
CA VAL A 222 73.75 -36.63 -60.28
C VAL A 222 74.97 -36.97 -61.18
N LYS A 223 76.15 -36.37 -60.93
CA LYS A 223 77.30 -36.48 -61.86
C LYS A 223 78.56 -37.23 -61.40
N GLU A 224 78.59 -37.78 -60.18
CA GLU A 224 79.69 -38.66 -59.73
C GLU A 224 79.20 -39.96 -59.08
N ILE A 225 78.83 -40.95 -59.90
CA ILE A 225 78.78 -42.35 -59.49
C ILE A 225 79.42 -43.22 -60.59
N ARG A 226 80.68 -43.64 -60.41
CA ARG A 226 81.21 -44.81 -61.12
C ARG A 226 82.37 -45.54 -60.41
N GLY A 227 82.00 -46.40 -59.46
CA GLY A 227 82.84 -47.47 -58.90
C GLY A 227 83.47 -47.16 -57.53
N GLY A 228 83.60 -48.18 -56.66
CA GLY A 228 84.39 -48.06 -55.42
C GLY A 228 83.79 -48.55 -54.09
N SER A 229 82.95 -49.58 -54.09
CA SER A 229 82.68 -50.51 -52.97
C SER A 229 83.01 -50.11 -51.50
N MET A 230 81.95 -49.90 -50.71
CA MET A 230 81.74 -50.51 -49.37
C MET A 230 82.62 -50.10 -48.16
N ASN A 231 82.03 -49.34 -47.23
CA ASN A 231 81.75 -49.78 -45.85
C ASN A 231 80.78 -48.81 -45.13
N ASP A 232 80.16 -49.27 -44.05
CA ASP A 232 78.95 -48.69 -43.45
C ASP A 232 79.17 -47.45 -42.56
N LEU A 233 78.14 -46.57 -42.53
CA LEU A 233 77.57 -45.91 -41.34
C LEU A 233 76.29 -45.15 -41.76
N PRO A 234 75.21 -45.10 -40.95
CA PRO A 234 73.95 -44.46 -41.36
C PRO A 234 74.02 -42.95 -41.19
N PHE A 235 73.84 -42.20 -42.28
CA PHE A 235 73.72 -40.74 -42.23
C PHE A 235 72.26 -40.35 -42.01
N GLU A 236 71.96 -39.71 -40.88
CA GLU A 236 70.61 -39.20 -40.60
C GLU A 236 70.22 -38.12 -41.64
N HIS A 237 69.04 -38.30 -42.23
CA HIS A 237 68.43 -37.32 -43.12
C HIS A 237 67.02 -37.01 -42.64
N ASN A 238 66.91 -36.14 -41.62
CA ASN A 238 65.81 -35.18 -41.39
C ASN A 238 65.98 -34.41 -40.08
N ILE A 239 66.54 -33.19 -40.14
CA ILE A 239 66.36 -32.00 -39.27
C ILE A 239 67.42 -30.99 -39.75
N PRO A 240 67.02 -29.86 -40.35
CA PRO A 240 66.91 -28.63 -39.55
C PRO A 240 65.74 -27.69 -39.92
N PHE A 241 64.86 -28.09 -40.85
CA PHE A 241 63.88 -27.18 -41.47
C PHE A 241 62.77 -26.69 -40.50
N SER A 242 62.30 -27.55 -39.59
CA SER A 242 61.21 -27.23 -38.65
C SER A 242 61.61 -26.23 -37.55
N TYR A 243 62.84 -26.29 -37.05
CA TYR A 243 63.32 -25.46 -35.95
C TYR A 243 63.33 -23.96 -36.31
N PHE A 244 63.82 -23.62 -37.51
CA PHE A 244 63.92 -22.21 -37.94
C PHE A 244 62.57 -21.56 -38.22
N SER A 245 61.63 -22.29 -38.84
CA SER A 245 60.27 -21.78 -39.08
C SER A 245 59.53 -21.48 -37.77
N CYS A 246 59.73 -22.31 -36.73
CA CYS A 246 59.12 -22.11 -35.42
C CYS A 246 59.71 -20.89 -34.69
N ALA A 247 61.03 -20.72 -34.73
CA ALA A 247 61.72 -19.56 -34.12
C ALA A 247 61.28 -18.22 -34.75
N ALA A 248 61.05 -18.19 -36.07
CA ALA A 248 60.52 -17.01 -36.75
C ALA A 248 59.09 -16.67 -36.30
N GLY A 249 58.20 -17.67 -36.24
CA GLY A 249 56.81 -17.50 -35.80
C GLY A 249 56.68 -16.94 -34.37
N ARG A 250 57.48 -17.46 -33.43
CA ARG A 250 57.54 -16.94 -32.05
C ARG A 250 58.05 -15.51 -31.97
N THR A 251 59.04 -15.16 -32.80
CA THR A 251 59.57 -13.79 -32.89
C THR A 251 58.52 -12.80 -33.38
N VAL A 252 57.72 -13.17 -34.39
CA VAL A 252 56.59 -12.36 -34.88
C VAL A 252 55.49 -12.24 -33.81
N ALA A 253 55.19 -13.32 -33.07
CA ALA A 253 54.24 -13.28 -31.96
C ALA A 253 54.71 -12.32 -30.84
N LEU A 254 55.99 -12.33 -30.47
CA LEU A 254 56.59 -11.41 -29.48
C LEU A 254 56.41 -9.95 -29.89
N TYR A 255 56.77 -9.58 -31.12
CA TYR A 255 56.59 -8.22 -31.63
C TYR A 255 55.12 -7.81 -31.69
N THR A 256 54.22 -8.73 -32.09
CA THR A 256 52.78 -8.50 -32.11
C THR A 256 52.26 -8.17 -30.71
N VAL A 257 52.61 -9.00 -29.72
CA VAL A 257 52.25 -8.83 -28.29
C VAL A 257 52.69 -7.47 -27.74
N VAL A 258 53.95 -7.10 -27.97
CA VAL A 258 54.52 -5.80 -27.54
C VAL A 258 53.79 -4.62 -28.20
N VAL A 259 53.50 -4.70 -29.50
CA VAL A 259 52.74 -3.66 -30.22
C VAL A 259 51.32 -3.53 -29.64
N THR A 260 50.61 -4.64 -29.42
CA THR A 260 49.24 -4.62 -28.86
C THR A 260 49.16 -4.11 -27.43
N LEU A 261 50.22 -4.21 -26.61
CA LEU A 261 50.28 -3.61 -25.28
C LEU A 261 50.49 -2.08 -25.33
N ILE A 262 51.30 -1.61 -26.28
CA ILE A 262 51.68 -0.19 -26.38
C ILE A 262 50.61 0.64 -27.13
N MET A 263 49.95 0.05 -28.13
CA MET A 263 48.96 0.73 -28.97
C MET A 263 47.80 1.39 -28.20
N PRO A 264 47.14 0.76 -27.20
CA PRO A 264 46.06 1.39 -26.45
C PRO A 264 46.49 2.68 -25.72
N PHE A 265 47.68 2.69 -25.13
CA PHE A 265 48.22 3.86 -24.43
C PHE A 265 48.60 4.99 -25.40
N LEU A 266 49.14 4.66 -26.58
CA LEU A 266 49.36 5.64 -27.65
C LEU A 266 48.02 6.20 -28.16
N LEU A 267 47.06 5.34 -28.47
CA LEU A 267 45.75 5.74 -28.99
C LEU A 267 45.01 6.63 -27.98
N TYR A 268 44.98 6.27 -26.70
CA TYR A 268 44.36 7.07 -25.65
C TYR A 268 45.05 8.44 -25.44
N LYS A 269 46.38 8.50 -25.59
CA LYS A 269 47.15 9.75 -25.45
C LYS A 269 47.02 10.68 -26.66
N TYR A 270 46.75 10.15 -27.86
CA TYR A 270 46.58 10.91 -29.10
C TYR A 270 45.12 11.04 -29.57
N LEU A 271 44.15 10.48 -28.84
CA LEU A 271 42.72 10.53 -29.19
C LEU A 271 42.17 11.96 -29.29
N ASP A 272 42.61 12.84 -28.40
CA ASP A 272 42.28 14.28 -28.42
C ASP A 272 43.06 15.07 -29.50
N TYR A 273 44.05 14.44 -30.16
CA TYR A 273 44.92 15.04 -31.18
C TYR A 273 44.60 14.60 -32.62
N LEU A 274 43.59 13.75 -32.85
CA LEU A 274 43.21 13.24 -34.18
C LEU A 274 42.29 14.22 -34.94
N PRO A 275 42.78 15.03 -35.90
CA PRO A 275 41.97 16.10 -36.51
C PRO A 275 41.34 15.69 -37.85
N GLN A 276 41.77 14.56 -38.43
CA GLN A 276 41.60 14.26 -39.86
C GLN A 276 40.36 13.44 -40.21
N ILE A 277 39.76 12.71 -39.26
CA ILE A 277 38.44 12.06 -39.46
C ILE A 277 37.33 13.11 -39.65
N LYS A 278 37.59 14.37 -39.25
CA LYS A 278 36.72 15.55 -39.43
C LYS A 278 36.45 15.93 -40.90
N SER A 279 37.08 15.24 -41.86
CA SER A 279 36.86 15.42 -43.31
C SER A 279 35.59 14.75 -43.84
N LEU A 280 35.31 13.49 -43.45
CA LEU A 280 34.19 12.71 -43.99
C LEU A 280 32.82 13.14 -43.43
N SER A 281 32.76 13.68 -42.21
CA SER A 281 31.50 14.10 -41.58
C SER A 281 31.00 15.48 -42.05
N LYS A 282 31.68 16.15 -42.98
CA LYS A 282 31.47 17.58 -43.31
C LYS A 282 30.25 17.87 -44.22
N ARG A 283 29.27 16.96 -44.30
CA ARG A 283 28.08 17.08 -45.16
C ARG A 283 26.73 17.13 -44.41
N THR A 284 26.71 17.10 -43.06
CA THR A 284 25.44 16.95 -42.30
C THR A 284 25.29 17.90 -41.10
N LYS A 285 24.75 19.10 -41.39
CA LYS A 285 24.16 20.11 -40.48
C LYS A 285 25.04 20.80 -39.40
N MET A 286 24.66 22.05 -39.14
CA MET A 286 25.25 22.97 -38.14
C MET A 286 24.69 22.73 -36.72
N ASN A 287 25.24 23.47 -35.75
CA ASN A 287 24.71 23.71 -34.40
C ASN A 287 24.65 22.49 -33.46
N LYS A 288 25.83 21.97 -33.08
CA LYS A 288 26.09 21.36 -31.77
C LYS A 288 27.46 21.82 -31.28
N GLU A 289 27.64 21.93 -29.97
CA GLU A 289 28.97 22.13 -29.37
C GLU A 289 29.92 20.99 -29.79
N GLU A 290 31.19 21.30 -30.06
CA GLU A 290 32.20 20.29 -30.41
C GLU A 290 32.69 19.55 -29.16
N VAL A 291 31.82 18.72 -28.58
CA VAL A 291 32.15 17.84 -27.46
C VAL A 291 33.34 16.93 -27.86
N PRO A 292 34.45 16.93 -27.10
CA PRO A 292 35.64 16.17 -27.48
C PRO A 292 35.36 14.67 -27.56
N LEU A 293 36.01 13.99 -28.52
CA LEU A 293 35.74 12.59 -28.86
C LEU A 293 35.80 11.66 -27.64
N LYS A 294 36.71 11.91 -26.71
CA LYS A 294 36.82 11.20 -25.43
C LYS A 294 35.53 11.24 -24.59
N LYS A 295 34.89 12.41 -24.45
CA LYS A 295 33.60 12.54 -23.76
C LYS A 295 32.47 11.84 -24.54
N ARG A 296 32.48 11.93 -25.87
CA ARG A 296 31.48 11.27 -26.73
C ARG A 296 31.56 9.74 -26.65
N ILE A 297 32.76 9.18 -26.64
CA ILE A 297 32.99 7.73 -26.48
C ILE A 297 32.58 7.28 -25.07
N ALA A 298 32.97 8.02 -24.02
CA ALA A 298 32.55 7.73 -22.66
C ALA A 298 31.02 7.71 -22.52
N TYR A 299 30.33 8.73 -23.04
CA TYR A 299 28.86 8.78 -23.07
C TYR A 299 28.22 7.64 -23.87
N MET A 300 28.80 7.24 -25.01
CA MET A 300 28.29 6.09 -25.77
C MET A 300 28.45 4.76 -25.03
N VAL A 301 29.54 4.59 -24.26
CA VAL A 301 29.76 3.41 -23.40
C VAL A 301 28.81 3.42 -22.20
N ASP A 302 28.63 4.57 -21.56
CA ASP A 302 27.73 4.79 -20.43
C ASP A 302 26.27 4.49 -20.80
N VAL A 303 25.78 5.06 -21.92
CA VAL A 303 24.44 4.76 -22.47
C VAL A 303 24.31 3.28 -22.85
N CYS A 304 25.36 2.64 -23.39
CA CYS A 304 25.33 1.22 -23.70
C CYS A 304 25.15 0.34 -22.45
N PHE A 305 25.92 0.60 -21.40
CA PHE A 305 25.82 -0.12 -20.11
C PHE A 305 24.59 0.24 -19.28
N SER A 306 23.95 1.38 -19.54
CA SER A 306 22.71 1.80 -18.88
C SER A 306 21.45 1.26 -19.56
N VAL A 307 21.41 1.25 -20.89
CA VAL A 307 20.22 0.83 -21.67
C VAL A 307 20.13 -0.68 -21.85
N TYR A 308 21.27 -1.37 -21.97
CA TYR A 308 21.31 -2.80 -22.24
C TYR A 308 21.94 -3.55 -21.05
N PRO A 309 21.16 -4.24 -20.19
CA PRO A 309 21.73 -4.93 -19.02
C PRO A 309 22.77 -6.00 -19.42
N TYR A 310 22.54 -6.68 -20.55
CA TYR A 310 23.46 -7.67 -21.11
C TYR A 310 24.79 -7.07 -21.62
N ALA A 311 24.90 -5.75 -21.85
CA ALA A 311 26.13 -5.14 -22.37
C ALA A 311 27.31 -5.28 -21.39
N LYS A 312 27.05 -5.26 -20.07
CA LYS A 312 28.08 -5.50 -19.03
C LYS A 312 28.66 -6.91 -19.16
N LEU A 313 27.79 -7.91 -19.26
CA LEU A 313 28.17 -9.33 -19.45
C LEU A 313 28.89 -9.55 -20.80
N LEU A 314 28.42 -8.94 -21.88
CA LEU A 314 29.03 -9.09 -23.21
C LEU A 314 30.40 -8.39 -23.30
N ALA A 315 30.57 -7.23 -22.67
CA ALA A 315 31.87 -6.58 -22.56
C ALA A 315 32.86 -7.39 -21.71
N LEU A 316 32.38 -8.01 -20.63
CA LEU A 316 33.20 -8.91 -19.81
C LEU A 316 33.59 -10.18 -20.58
N LEU A 317 32.66 -10.82 -21.28
CA LEU A 317 32.92 -11.95 -22.18
C LEU A 317 33.97 -11.60 -23.24
N PHE A 318 33.87 -10.42 -23.87
CA PHE A 318 34.87 -9.95 -24.82
C PHE A 318 36.24 -9.74 -24.17
N ALA A 319 36.30 -9.20 -22.95
CA ALA A 319 37.54 -9.06 -22.19
C ALA A 319 38.15 -10.43 -21.83
N THR A 320 37.34 -11.43 -21.47
CA THR A 320 37.79 -12.81 -21.22
C THR A 320 38.38 -13.44 -22.48
N ILE A 321 37.67 -13.38 -23.61
CA ILE A 321 38.14 -13.92 -24.90
C ILE A 321 39.43 -13.20 -25.35
N PHE A 322 39.49 -11.88 -25.19
CA PHE A 322 40.70 -11.10 -25.46
C PHE A 322 41.86 -11.53 -24.57
N LEU A 323 41.66 -11.71 -23.27
CA LEU A 323 42.71 -12.15 -22.33
C LEU A 323 43.23 -13.55 -22.66
N ILE A 324 42.36 -14.49 -23.04
CA ILE A 324 42.76 -15.85 -23.45
C ILE A 324 43.55 -15.81 -24.76
N GLY A 325 43.05 -15.09 -25.78
CA GLY A 325 43.71 -15.00 -27.09
C GLY A 325 45.07 -14.29 -27.01
N PHE A 326 45.13 -13.18 -26.28
CA PHE A 326 46.34 -12.40 -26.06
C PHE A 326 47.34 -13.13 -25.15
N GLY A 327 46.86 -13.74 -24.06
CA GLY A 327 47.67 -14.54 -23.14
C GLY A 327 48.26 -15.77 -23.82
N GLY A 328 47.49 -16.48 -24.65
CA GLY A 328 47.97 -17.61 -25.44
C GLY A 328 49.01 -17.22 -26.49
N LEU A 329 48.84 -16.06 -27.14
CA LEU A 329 49.86 -15.52 -28.06
C LEU A 329 51.15 -15.15 -27.32
N ALA A 330 51.05 -14.55 -26.13
CA ALA A 330 52.19 -14.23 -25.28
C ALA A 330 52.89 -15.48 -24.72
N LEU A 331 52.14 -16.52 -24.33
CA LEU A 331 52.70 -17.80 -23.92
C LEU A 331 53.39 -18.51 -25.08
N TYR A 332 52.82 -18.49 -26.28
CA TYR A 332 53.44 -19.08 -27.49
C TYR A 332 54.75 -18.37 -27.89
N ALA A 333 54.82 -17.04 -27.75
CA ALA A 333 56.02 -16.27 -28.03
C ALA A 333 57.19 -16.56 -27.07
N VAL A 334 56.91 -17.10 -25.87
CA VAL A 334 57.85 -17.18 -24.75
C VAL A 334 58.05 -18.61 -24.22
N SER A 335 57.25 -19.58 -24.65
CA SER A 335 57.29 -21.00 -24.26
C SER A 335 57.56 -21.91 -25.46
N GLU A 336 58.12 -23.09 -25.23
CA GLU A 336 58.44 -24.03 -26.32
C GLU A 336 57.25 -24.87 -26.83
N SER A 337 56.04 -24.62 -26.32
CA SER A 337 54.79 -25.30 -26.71
C SER A 337 54.28 -24.89 -28.11
N SER A 338 53.29 -25.64 -28.61
CA SER A 338 52.51 -25.24 -29.79
C SER A 338 51.59 -24.06 -29.48
N PHE A 339 51.03 -23.42 -30.52
CA PHE A 339 50.09 -22.30 -30.35
C PHE A 339 48.73 -22.75 -29.78
N ALA A 340 48.22 -23.91 -30.20
CA ALA A 340 46.99 -24.49 -29.65
C ALA A 340 47.15 -24.83 -28.16
N GLU A 341 48.29 -25.41 -27.78
CA GLU A 341 48.63 -25.70 -26.39
C GLU A 341 48.77 -24.40 -25.58
N ALA A 342 49.43 -23.36 -26.13
CA ALA A 342 49.54 -22.08 -25.45
C ALA A 342 48.19 -21.38 -25.23
N LEU A 343 47.24 -21.48 -26.16
CA LEU A 343 45.86 -21.01 -25.99
C LEU A 343 45.10 -21.81 -24.93
N TRP A 344 45.17 -23.15 -24.97
CA TRP A 344 44.57 -24.04 -23.97
C TRP A 344 45.08 -23.70 -22.56
N LEU A 345 46.39 -23.53 -22.41
CA LEU A 345 47.01 -23.15 -21.14
C LEU A 345 46.61 -21.74 -20.70
N SER A 346 46.53 -20.77 -21.62
CA SER A 346 46.00 -19.44 -21.29
C SER A 346 44.54 -19.47 -20.83
N TRP A 347 43.74 -20.41 -21.32
CA TRP A 347 42.40 -20.66 -20.78
C TRP A 347 42.46 -21.25 -19.37
N THR A 348 43.29 -22.28 -19.14
CA THR A 348 43.44 -22.87 -17.79
C THR A 348 43.86 -21.83 -16.74
N PHE A 349 44.73 -20.87 -17.09
CA PHE A 349 45.17 -19.79 -16.20
C PHE A 349 44.10 -18.74 -15.90
N VAL A 350 43.12 -18.56 -16.80
CA VAL A 350 41.98 -17.65 -16.62
C VAL A 350 40.84 -18.32 -15.87
N ALA A 351 40.61 -19.61 -16.10
CA ALA A 351 39.59 -20.40 -15.42
C ALA A 351 39.98 -20.79 -13.99
N ASP A 352 41.25 -21.19 -13.76
CA ASP A 352 41.82 -21.37 -12.44
C ASP A 352 43.25 -20.82 -12.39
N SER A 353 43.40 -19.77 -11.59
CA SER A 353 44.67 -19.08 -11.34
C SER A 353 45.77 -19.97 -10.76
N GLY A 354 45.46 -21.08 -10.08
CA GLY A 354 46.47 -21.96 -9.46
C GLY A 354 47.45 -22.57 -10.46
N ASN A 355 46.98 -22.85 -11.68
CA ASN A 355 47.74 -23.54 -12.75
C ASN A 355 49.01 -22.80 -13.23
N HIS A 356 49.24 -21.54 -12.83
CA HIS A 356 50.47 -20.82 -13.19
C HIS A 356 51.71 -21.35 -12.46
N ALA A 357 51.55 -22.07 -11.34
CA ALA A 357 52.64 -22.51 -10.46
C ALA A 357 53.63 -23.46 -11.15
N ASP A 358 53.14 -24.39 -11.97
CA ASP A 358 53.96 -25.42 -12.63
C ASP A 358 54.83 -24.90 -13.79
N ARG A 359 54.80 -23.59 -14.07
CA ARG A 359 55.60 -22.99 -15.15
C ARG A 359 57.07 -22.94 -14.79
N VAL A 360 57.90 -23.50 -15.67
CA VAL A 360 59.37 -23.40 -15.62
C VAL A 360 59.84 -22.26 -16.54
N GLY A 361 60.91 -21.57 -16.14
CA GLY A 361 61.50 -20.44 -16.88
C GLY A 361 60.90 -19.07 -16.54
N THR A 362 61.75 -18.04 -16.53
CA THR A 362 61.38 -16.67 -16.10
C THR A 362 60.32 -16.04 -17.01
N GLY A 363 60.44 -16.22 -18.32
CA GLY A 363 59.50 -15.69 -19.30
C GLY A 363 58.08 -16.26 -19.14
N PRO A 364 57.90 -17.60 -19.21
CA PRO A 364 56.58 -18.21 -19.06
C PRO A 364 55.92 -17.89 -17.71
N ARG A 365 56.70 -17.77 -16.62
CA ARG A 365 56.21 -17.34 -15.30
C ARG A 365 55.66 -15.92 -15.28
N ILE A 366 56.34 -14.95 -15.92
CA ILE A 366 55.85 -13.57 -15.97
C ILE A 366 54.53 -13.50 -16.74
N VAL A 367 54.42 -14.23 -17.87
CA VAL A 367 53.18 -14.26 -18.65
C VAL A 367 52.06 -15.00 -17.90
N SER A 368 52.34 -16.16 -17.30
CA SER A 368 51.31 -16.94 -16.59
C SER A 368 50.75 -16.20 -15.38
N VAL A 369 51.60 -15.58 -14.55
CA VAL A 369 51.16 -14.73 -13.43
C VAL A 369 50.34 -13.53 -13.92
N SER A 370 50.72 -12.91 -15.03
CA SER A 370 49.97 -11.78 -15.61
C SER A 370 48.58 -12.20 -16.11
N VAL A 371 48.49 -13.34 -16.80
CA VAL A 371 47.23 -13.91 -17.30
C VAL A 371 46.34 -14.35 -16.14
N SER A 372 46.89 -15.05 -15.13
CA SER A 372 46.13 -15.45 -13.94
C SER A 372 45.65 -14.27 -13.10
N SER A 373 46.44 -13.20 -12.95
CA SER A 373 46.00 -11.98 -12.26
C SER A 373 44.84 -11.31 -13.00
N GLY A 374 44.90 -11.23 -14.34
CA GLY A 374 43.77 -10.77 -15.16
C GLY A 374 42.54 -11.68 -15.05
N GLY A 375 42.75 -12.99 -15.03
CA GLY A 375 41.70 -14.01 -14.87
C GLY A 375 40.96 -13.87 -13.54
N MET A 376 41.70 -13.75 -12.43
CA MET A 376 41.12 -13.52 -11.09
C MET A 376 40.23 -12.26 -11.05
N LEU A 377 40.69 -11.16 -11.67
CA LEU A 377 39.92 -9.90 -11.71
C LEU A 377 38.64 -10.02 -12.56
N ILE A 378 38.72 -10.70 -13.72
CA ILE A 378 37.57 -10.99 -14.58
C ILE A 378 36.58 -11.92 -13.87
N PHE A 379 37.06 -12.98 -13.23
CA PHE A 379 36.24 -13.96 -12.51
C PHE A 379 35.54 -13.33 -11.29
N ALA A 380 36.25 -12.50 -10.51
CA ALA A 380 35.66 -11.75 -9.41
C ALA A 380 34.57 -10.76 -9.90
N MET A 381 34.81 -10.08 -11.02
CA MET A 381 33.82 -9.18 -11.63
C MET A 381 32.60 -9.94 -12.19
N MET A 382 32.82 -11.12 -12.76
CA MET A 382 31.74 -12.01 -13.21
C MET A 382 30.90 -12.48 -12.04
N LEU A 383 31.53 -12.97 -10.97
CA LEU A 383 30.84 -13.42 -9.77
C LEU A 383 30.02 -12.30 -9.12
N GLY A 384 30.57 -11.08 -9.05
CA GLY A 384 29.83 -9.89 -8.63
C GLY A 384 28.59 -9.63 -9.48
N LEU A 385 28.75 -9.44 -10.80
CA LEU A 385 27.62 -9.14 -11.70
C LEU A 385 26.54 -10.25 -11.73
N VAL A 386 26.93 -11.52 -11.59
CA VAL A 386 25.99 -12.64 -11.52
C VAL A 386 25.28 -12.66 -10.16
N SER A 387 26.00 -12.42 -9.06
CA SER A 387 25.42 -12.31 -7.71
C SER A 387 24.44 -11.14 -7.62
N ASP A 388 24.79 -9.98 -8.17
CA ASP A 388 23.94 -8.79 -8.22
C ASP A 388 22.67 -9.06 -9.03
N ALA A 389 22.78 -9.66 -10.22
CA ALA A 389 21.63 -9.96 -11.08
C ALA A 389 20.69 -11.04 -10.49
N ILE A 390 21.25 -12.03 -9.78
CA ILE A 390 20.45 -13.01 -9.03
C ILE A 390 19.76 -12.33 -7.85
N SER A 391 20.46 -11.47 -7.11
CA SER A 391 19.91 -10.75 -5.95
C SER A 391 18.79 -9.81 -6.38
N GLU A 392 18.98 -9.00 -7.42
CA GLU A 392 17.94 -8.15 -8.01
C GLU A 392 16.72 -8.98 -8.46
N LYS A 393 16.95 -10.19 -9.01
CA LYS A 393 15.84 -11.06 -9.40
C LYS A 393 15.09 -11.63 -8.20
N VAL A 394 15.79 -12.05 -7.15
CA VAL A 394 15.19 -12.50 -5.88
C VAL A 394 14.41 -11.35 -5.21
N ASP A 395 14.99 -10.16 -5.11
CA ASP A 395 14.32 -8.97 -4.58
C ASP A 395 13.10 -8.56 -5.40
N SER A 396 13.12 -8.74 -6.74
CA SER A 396 11.96 -8.49 -7.59
C SER A 396 10.77 -9.43 -7.29
N LEU A 397 11.06 -10.67 -6.89
CA LEU A 397 10.05 -11.65 -6.48
C LEU A 397 9.56 -11.37 -5.05
N ARG A 398 10.50 -11.06 -4.15
CA ARG A 398 10.25 -10.71 -2.75
C ARG A 398 9.28 -9.51 -2.65
N LYS A 399 9.56 -8.44 -3.39
CA LYS A 399 8.71 -7.23 -3.52
C LYS A 399 7.45 -7.43 -4.36
N GLY A 400 7.12 -8.65 -4.79
CA GLY A 400 5.85 -8.97 -5.44
C GLY A 400 5.66 -8.35 -6.83
N LYS A 401 6.72 -8.24 -7.64
CA LYS A 401 6.60 -7.74 -9.02
C LYS A 401 6.09 -8.80 -10.01
N SER A 402 5.55 -9.91 -9.53
CA SER A 402 4.92 -10.98 -10.30
C SER A 402 3.42 -10.75 -10.49
N GLU A 403 2.93 -11.07 -11.69
CA GLU A 403 1.49 -11.09 -12.00
C GLU A 403 0.76 -12.13 -11.13
N VAL A 404 -0.45 -11.77 -10.68
CA VAL A 404 -1.41 -12.67 -10.02
C VAL A 404 -2.17 -13.42 -11.12
N ILE A 405 -2.15 -14.75 -11.10
CA ILE A 405 -2.72 -15.59 -12.17
C ILE A 405 -4.22 -15.89 -11.94
N GLU A 406 -4.70 -15.60 -10.73
CA GLU A 406 -6.04 -15.91 -10.20
C GLU A 406 -7.21 -15.27 -10.96
N ARG A 407 -8.40 -15.79 -10.70
CA ARG A 407 -9.67 -15.47 -11.37
C ARG A 407 -10.81 -15.59 -10.37
N ASN A 408 -11.89 -14.80 -10.55
CA ASN A 408 -13.01 -14.70 -9.61
C ASN A 408 -12.60 -14.23 -8.19
N HIS A 409 -11.36 -13.75 -8.02
CA HIS A 409 -10.87 -13.16 -6.78
C HIS A 409 -11.54 -11.81 -6.52
N ILE A 410 -11.56 -11.38 -5.26
CA ILE A 410 -11.85 -9.98 -4.91
C ILE A 410 -10.53 -9.22 -4.98
N LEU A 411 -10.57 -8.00 -5.52
CA LEU A 411 -9.40 -7.11 -5.60
C LEU A 411 -9.65 -5.86 -4.75
N ILE A 412 -8.91 -5.73 -3.65
CA ILE A 412 -8.89 -4.53 -2.82
C ILE A 412 -7.79 -3.59 -3.33
N LEU A 413 -8.17 -2.32 -3.57
CA LEU A 413 -7.30 -1.24 -4.01
C LEU A 413 -7.22 -0.20 -2.88
N GLY A 414 -6.01 0.04 -2.38
CA GLY A 414 -5.77 0.92 -1.23
C GLY A 414 -5.37 0.16 0.04
N TRP A 415 -5.21 0.91 1.13
CA TRP A 415 -4.92 0.39 2.46
C TRP A 415 -5.40 1.42 3.49
N SER A 416 -6.14 0.96 4.50
CA SER A 416 -6.70 1.76 5.59
C SER A 416 -6.86 0.89 6.84
N ASP A 417 -7.29 1.49 7.95
CA ASP A 417 -7.64 0.80 9.20
C ASP A 417 -8.71 -0.31 8.99
N LYS A 418 -9.75 0.01 8.21
CA LYS A 418 -10.88 -0.85 7.81
C LYS A 418 -10.48 -2.16 7.12
N LEU A 419 -9.28 -2.23 6.51
CA LEU A 419 -8.82 -3.43 5.80
C LEU A 419 -8.85 -4.70 6.67
N GLY A 420 -8.58 -4.59 7.97
CA GLY A 420 -8.65 -5.73 8.89
C GLY A 420 -10.06 -6.31 9.02
N SER A 421 -11.05 -5.46 9.32
CA SER A 421 -12.45 -5.86 9.43
C SER A 421 -13.04 -6.30 8.07
N LEU A 422 -12.66 -5.65 6.96
CA LEU A 422 -13.07 -6.06 5.62
C LEU A 422 -12.53 -7.47 5.26
N LEU A 423 -11.27 -7.77 5.57
CA LEU A 423 -10.70 -9.10 5.37
C LEU A 423 -11.37 -10.17 6.26
N LYS A 424 -11.82 -9.82 7.47
CA LYS A 424 -12.62 -10.69 8.34
C LYS A 424 -13.96 -11.03 7.68
N GLN A 425 -14.73 -10.02 7.27
CA GLN A 425 -16.05 -10.23 6.66
C GLN A 425 -15.97 -11.00 5.34
N LEU A 426 -15.02 -10.67 4.46
CA LEU A 426 -14.80 -11.45 3.23
C LEU A 426 -14.33 -12.88 3.50
N ALA A 427 -13.51 -13.13 4.52
CA ALA A 427 -13.12 -14.49 4.90
C ALA A 427 -14.33 -15.33 5.33
N ILE A 428 -15.29 -14.74 6.04
CA ILE A 428 -16.52 -15.41 6.46
C ILE A 428 -17.46 -15.64 5.27
N ALA A 429 -17.69 -14.64 4.41
CA ALA A 429 -18.50 -14.80 3.19
C ALA A 429 -17.94 -15.86 2.22
N ASN A 430 -16.63 -16.09 2.22
CA ASN A 430 -15.99 -17.12 1.38
C ASN A 430 -15.93 -18.51 2.05
N LYS A 431 -16.57 -18.70 3.21
CA LYS A 431 -16.62 -19.96 3.97
C LYS A 431 -17.45 -21.03 3.26
N SER A 432 -18.62 -20.71 2.71
CA SER A 432 -19.50 -21.67 2.02
C SER A 432 -18.80 -22.36 0.84
N ILE A 433 -18.06 -21.59 0.05
CA ILE A 433 -17.24 -22.08 -1.08
C ILE A 433 -15.92 -22.77 -0.68
N GLY A 434 -15.61 -22.86 0.61
CA GLY A 434 -14.41 -23.53 1.13
C GLY A 434 -13.11 -22.71 1.10
N GLY A 435 -13.22 -21.38 1.09
CA GLY A 435 -12.08 -20.45 1.11
C GLY A 435 -11.84 -19.74 -0.22
N GLY A 436 -11.74 -18.42 -0.17
CA GLY A 436 -11.62 -17.55 -1.35
C GLY A 436 -10.19 -17.15 -1.73
N VAL A 437 -10.12 -16.16 -2.63
CA VAL A 437 -8.89 -15.41 -2.93
C VAL A 437 -9.20 -13.92 -2.85
N VAL A 438 -8.47 -13.20 -2.00
CA VAL A 438 -8.48 -11.74 -1.92
C VAL A 438 -7.09 -11.21 -2.30
N VAL A 439 -7.03 -10.28 -3.25
CA VAL A 439 -5.79 -9.65 -3.71
C VAL A 439 -5.77 -8.21 -3.21
N VAL A 440 -4.69 -7.77 -2.57
CA VAL A 440 -4.55 -6.40 -2.05
C VAL A 440 -3.46 -5.68 -2.87
N LEU A 441 -3.82 -4.56 -3.50
CA LEU A 441 -2.90 -3.65 -4.20
C LEU A 441 -2.81 -2.32 -3.45
N ALA A 442 -1.65 -2.04 -2.86
CA ALA A 442 -1.39 -0.78 -2.18
C ALA A 442 0.04 -0.27 -2.42
N GLU A 443 0.27 1.00 -2.12
CA GLU A 443 1.54 1.71 -2.31
C GLU A 443 2.52 1.52 -1.12
N ARG A 444 2.42 0.39 -0.41
CA ARG A 444 3.33 -0.06 0.67
C ARG A 444 4.28 -1.17 0.18
N ASP A 445 5.34 -1.47 0.93
CA ASP A 445 6.21 -2.62 0.64
C ASP A 445 5.48 -3.95 0.95
N LYS A 446 5.66 -4.98 0.10
CA LYS A 446 4.88 -6.23 0.20
C LYS A 446 5.12 -6.97 1.51
N GLU A 447 6.37 -7.03 1.95
CA GLU A 447 6.75 -7.72 3.18
C GLU A 447 6.19 -7.05 4.44
N GLU A 448 5.88 -5.76 4.36
CA GLU A 448 5.22 -5.01 5.43
C GLU A 448 3.73 -5.38 5.49
N MET A 449 3.05 -5.38 4.35
CA MET A 449 1.64 -5.77 4.22
C MET A 449 1.39 -7.23 4.66
N GLU A 450 2.24 -8.17 4.23
CA GLU A 450 2.14 -9.57 4.63
C GLU A 450 2.43 -9.77 6.13
N MET A 451 3.36 -8.99 6.70
CA MET A 451 3.63 -8.99 8.14
C MET A 451 2.46 -8.40 8.94
N ASP A 452 1.79 -7.35 8.44
CA ASP A 452 0.65 -6.73 9.12
C ASP A 452 -0.59 -7.62 9.08
N ILE A 453 -0.89 -8.24 7.93
CA ILE A 453 -1.99 -9.22 7.80
C ILE A 453 -1.74 -10.46 8.67
N ALA A 454 -0.47 -10.91 8.80
CA ALA A 454 -0.11 -12.01 9.68
C ALA A 454 -0.17 -11.69 11.20
N LYS A 455 -0.55 -10.46 11.59
CA LYS A 455 -0.85 -10.07 12.99
C LYS A 455 -2.35 -10.01 13.28
N LEU A 456 -3.22 -10.16 12.27
CA LEU A 456 -4.66 -10.07 12.46
C LEU A 456 -5.16 -11.28 13.28
N GLU A 457 -5.91 -11.01 14.34
CA GLU A 457 -6.30 -12.02 15.33
C GLU A 457 -7.62 -12.74 14.95
N PHE A 458 -7.77 -13.14 13.69
CA PHE A 458 -8.93 -13.90 13.19
C PHE A 458 -8.53 -15.01 12.20
N ASP A 459 -9.39 -16.02 12.04
CA ASP A 459 -9.21 -17.09 11.06
C ASP A 459 -9.68 -16.63 9.67
N LEU A 460 -8.90 -16.95 8.63
CA LEU A 460 -9.22 -16.67 7.24
C LEU A 460 -10.19 -17.68 6.61
N MET A 461 -10.61 -18.73 7.34
CA MET A 461 -11.61 -19.72 6.88
C MET A 461 -11.22 -20.41 5.55
N GLY A 462 -9.92 -20.62 5.34
CA GLY A 462 -9.34 -21.14 4.09
C GLY A 462 -9.07 -20.09 3.00
N THR A 463 -9.55 -18.85 3.17
CA THR A 463 -9.31 -17.74 2.23
C THR A 463 -7.84 -17.35 2.17
N SER A 464 -7.33 -17.14 0.96
CA SER A 464 -5.95 -16.73 0.72
C SER A 464 -5.84 -15.24 0.40
N VAL A 465 -4.96 -14.53 1.11
CA VAL A 465 -4.73 -13.08 0.93
C VAL A 465 -3.40 -12.84 0.22
N ILE A 466 -3.44 -12.16 -0.93
CA ILE A 466 -2.31 -12.00 -1.86
C ILE A 466 -1.91 -10.52 -1.97
N CYS A 467 -0.86 -10.12 -1.26
CA CYS A 467 -0.38 -8.74 -1.26
C CYS A 467 0.47 -8.41 -2.50
N ARG A 468 0.30 -7.20 -3.06
CA ARG A 468 1.10 -6.66 -4.17
C ARG A 468 1.37 -5.17 -3.95
N SER A 469 2.64 -4.76 -4.10
CA SER A 469 3.06 -3.36 -4.02
C SER A 469 2.90 -2.67 -5.38
N GLY A 470 2.17 -1.56 -5.46
CA GLY A 470 1.98 -0.74 -6.67
C GLY A 470 0.79 0.22 -6.57
N SER A 471 0.62 1.10 -7.55
CA SER A 471 -0.43 2.13 -7.53
C SER A 471 -1.62 1.76 -8.43
N PRO A 472 -2.88 1.87 -7.96
CA PRO A 472 -4.07 1.65 -8.79
C PRO A 472 -4.20 2.66 -9.94
N LEU A 473 -3.49 3.79 -9.89
CA LEU A 473 -3.43 4.77 -10.99
C LEU A 473 -2.56 4.31 -12.17
N ILE A 474 -1.87 3.17 -12.06
CA ILE A 474 -0.95 2.64 -13.07
C ILE A 474 -1.53 1.37 -13.67
N LEU A 475 -1.96 1.42 -14.94
CA LEU A 475 -2.55 0.28 -15.65
C LEU A 475 -1.66 -0.98 -15.68
N ALA A 476 -0.33 -0.83 -15.59
CA ALA A 476 0.60 -1.96 -15.47
C ALA A 476 0.50 -2.67 -14.10
N ASP A 477 0.23 -1.92 -13.03
CA ASP A 477 0.03 -2.48 -11.68
C ASP A 477 -1.37 -3.10 -11.53
N LEU A 478 -2.40 -2.50 -12.12
CA LEU A 478 -3.74 -3.12 -12.23
C LEU A 478 -3.69 -4.44 -13.03
N LYS A 479 -2.91 -4.50 -14.11
CA LYS A 479 -2.67 -5.75 -14.86
C LYS A 479 -1.95 -6.81 -14.02
N LYS A 480 -0.95 -6.42 -13.24
CA LYS A 480 -0.21 -7.29 -12.31
C LYS A 480 -1.12 -7.93 -11.25
N VAL A 481 -2.29 -7.37 -10.94
CA VAL A 481 -3.29 -7.97 -10.03
C VAL A 481 -4.49 -8.60 -10.75
N SER A 482 -4.41 -8.80 -12.07
CA SER A 482 -5.49 -9.40 -12.88
C SER A 482 -6.84 -8.70 -12.73
N VAL A 483 -6.84 -7.35 -12.73
CA VAL A 483 -8.04 -6.50 -12.59
C VAL A 483 -9.23 -6.94 -13.49
N SER A 484 -8.95 -7.35 -14.73
CA SER A 484 -9.95 -7.79 -15.71
C SER A 484 -10.55 -9.18 -15.43
N LYS A 485 -10.06 -9.89 -14.40
CA LYS A 485 -10.47 -11.26 -14.01
C LYS A 485 -11.11 -11.34 -12.61
N ALA A 486 -11.13 -10.25 -11.85
CA ALA A 486 -11.74 -10.16 -10.53
C ALA A 486 -13.28 -10.30 -10.61
N ARG A 487 -13.93 -10.78 -9.52
CA ARG A 487 -15.40 -10.81 -9.41
C ARG A 487 -15.98 -9.51 -8.88
N ALA A 488 -15.22 -8.80 -8.04
CA ALA A 488 -15.51 -7.48 -7.53
C ALA A 488 -14.19 -6.75 -7.23
N ILE A 489 -14.21 -5.42 -7.31
CA ILE A 489 -13.07 -4.56 -7.05
C ILE A 489 -13.48 -3.54 -5.99
N ILE A 490 -12.88 -3.58 -4.81
CA ILE A 490 -13.16 -2.65 -3.72
C ILE A 490 -12.09 -1.55 -3.74
N VAL A 491 -12.50 -0.30 -3.89
CA VAL A 491 -11.65 0.87 -3.69
C VAL A 491 -11.88 1.35 -2.26
N LEU A 492 -10.87 1.17 -1.40
CA LEU A 492 -10.91 1.68 -0.03
C LEU A 492 -10.58 3.17 0.00
N ALA A 493 -11.26 3.90 0.87
CA ALA A 493 -10.85 5.23 1.29
C ALA A 493 -9.48 5.13 1.98
N SER A 494 -8.66 6.16 1.81
CA SER A 494 -7.38 6.28 2.54
C SER A 494 -7.56 7.06 3.83
N ASP A 495 -6.73 6.78 4.83
CA ASP A 495 -6.63 7.49 6.12
C ASP A 495 -6.10 8.95 5.97
N GLU A 496 -6.31 9.57 4.81
CA GLU A 496 -6.03 10.96 4.47
C GLU A 496 -7.35 11.77 4.64
N ASN A 497 -7.29 13.10 4.56
CA ASN A 497 -8.49 13.95 4.60
C ASN A 497 -9.51 13.54 3.52
N ALA A 498 -10.82 13.59 3.84
CA ALA A 498 -11.93 13.15 3.00
C ALA A 498 -11.83 13.63 1.53
N ASP A 499 -11.60 14.93 1.29
CA ASP A 499 -11.39 15.50 -0.06
C ASP A 499 -10.28 14.78 -0.85
N GLN A 500 -9.19 14.42 -0.18
CA GLN A 500 -8.01 13.84 -0.79
C GLN A 500 -8.20 12.34 -1.05
N SER A 501 -8.90 11.66 -0.14
CA SER A 501 -9.38 10.29 -0.30
C SER A 501 -10.33 10.17 -1.50
N ASP A 502 -11.31 11.06 -1.62
CA ASP A 502 -12.34 10.98 -2.67
C ASP A 502 -11.80 11.45 -4.03
N ALA A 503 -10.94 12.48 -4.04
CA ALA A 503 -10.16 12.83 -5.23
C ALA A 503 -9.22 11.70 -5.67
N ARG A 504 -8.76 10.83 -4.76
CA ARG A 504 -8.02 9.60 -5.09
C ARG A 504 -8.96 8.53 -5.65
N ALA A 505 -10.11 8.29 -5.01
CA ALA A 505 -11.12 7.33 -5.44
C ALA A 505 -11.60 7.60 -6.88
N LEU A 506 -11.97 8.85 -7.19
CA LEU A 506 -12.33 9.32 -8.53
C LEU A 506 -11.23 9.02 -9.58
N ARG A 507 -9.95 9.19 -9.19
CA ARG A 507 -8.81 8.91 -10.08
C ARG A 507 -8.53 7.42 -10.24
N VAL A 508 -8.86 6.59 -9.25
CA VAL A 508 -8.87 5.13 -9.38
C VAL A 508 -9.99 4.67 -10.29
N VAL A 509 -11.20 5.24 -10.16
CA VAL A 509 -12.34 5.01 -11.05
C VAL A 509 -12.00 5.35 -12.52
N LEU A 510 -11.33 6.47 -12.77
CA LEU A 510 -10.81 6.83 -14.10
C LEU A 510 -9.72 5.87 -14.63
N SER A 511 -8.94 5.25 -13.73
CA SER A 511 -7.94 4.23 -14.10
C SER A 511 -8.60 2.89 -14.46
N LEU A 512 -9.62 2.49 -13.69
CA LEU A 512 -10.40 1.26 -13.87
C LEU A 512 -11.25 1.28 -15.13
N THR A 513 -11.97 2.37 -15.40
CA THR A 513 -12.71 2.59 -16.66
C THR A 513 -11.77 2.66 -17.88
N GLY A 514 -10.49 3.01 -17.68
CA GLY A 514 -9.44 2.95 -18.69
C GLY A 514 -8.93 1.53 -19.06
N VAL A 515 -9.39 0.47 -18.38
CA VAL A 515 -8.96 -0.92 -18.64
C VAL A 515 -9.56 -1.44 -19.95
N LYS A 516 -8.76 -1.42 -21.02
CA LYS A 516 -9.15 -1.84 -22.38
C LYS A 516 -9.63 -3.29 -22.55
N GLU A 517 -9.42 -4.14 -21.55
CA GLU A 517 -9.92 -5.53 -21.53
C GLU A 517 -11.36 -5.64 -20.99
N GLY A 518 -11.91 -4.53 -20.49
CA GLY A 518 -13.11 -4.54 -19.67
C GLY A 518 -12.82 -4.99 -18.23
N LEU A 519 -13.82 -4.81 -17.38
CA LEU A 519 -13.92 -5.40 -16.06
C LEU A 519 -14.98 -6.51 -16.15
N ARG A 520 -14.76 -7.62 -15.46
CA ARG A 520 -15.74 -8.73 -15.41
C ARG A 520 -16.73 -8.57 -14.25
N GLY A 521 -16.25 -8.04 -13.14
CA GLY A 521 -17.03 -7.68 -11.97
C GLY A 521 -17.44 -6.21 -11.96
N HIS A 522 -18.17 -5.84 -10.91
CA HIS A 522 -18.42 -4.46 -10.53
C HIS A 522 -17.26 -3.87 -9.71
N VAL A 523 -17.31 -2.56 -9.50
CA VAL A 523 -16.46 -1.81 -8.58
C VAL A 523 -17.33 -1.33 -7.42
N VAL A 524 -16.86 -1.50 -6.19
CA VAL A 524 -17.41 -0.86 -4.99
C VAL A 524 -16.44 0.23 -4.59
N VAL A 525 -16.92 1.45 -4.40
CA VAL A 525 -16.08 2.58 -4.00
C VAL A 525 -16.55 3.09 -2.66
N GLU A 526 -15.68 2.98 -1.66
CA GLU A 526 -15.84 3.70 -0.40
C GLU A 526 -15.65 5.20 -0.66
N MET A 527 -16.69 5.98 -0.35
CA MET A 527 -16.69 7.43 -0.43
C MET A 527 -16.63 8.00 0.99
N SER A 528 -15.81 9.03 1.17
CA SER A 528 -15.61 9.69 2.45
C SER A 528 -16.69 10.75 2.68
N ASP A 529 -17.06 11.46 1.63
CA ASP A 529 -17.92 12.65 1.63
C ASP A 529 -19.12 12.46 0.68
N LEU A 530 -20.28 13.02 1.03
CA LEU A 530 -21.51 12.90 0.24
C LEU A 530 -21.48 13.80 -1.01
N ASP A 531 -20.91 15.01 -0.92
CA ASP A 531 -20.85 15.98 -2.02
C ASP A 531 -20.01 15.46 -3.21
N ASN A 532 -19.04 14.60 -2.93
CA ASN A 532 -18.16 14.00 -3.93
C ASN A 532 -18.80 12.80 -4.66
N GLU A 533 -19.87 12.21 -4.12
CA GLU A 533 -20.48 10.98 -4.65
C GLU A 533 -21.07 11.13 -6.08
N PRO A 534 -21.84 12.18 -6.41
CA PRO A 534 -22.45 12.34 -7.72
C PRO A 534 -21.42 12.42 -8.86
N LEU A 535 -20.24 12.98 -8.59
CA LEU A 535 -19.15 13.06 -9.56
C LEU A 535 -18.52 11.68 -9.85
N VAL A 536 -18.42 10.83 -8.82
CA VAL A 536 -17.92 9.45 -8.97
C VAL A 536 -18.95 8.57 -9.68
N LYS A 537 -20.23 8.63 -9.30
CA LYS A 537 -21.34 7.94 -10.00
C LYS A 537 -21.42 8.36 -11.48
N LEU A 538 -21.28 9.66 -11.80
CA LEU A 538 -21.27 10.19 -13.18
C LEU A 538 -20.13 9.63 -14.05
N VAL A 539 -18.94 9.41 -13.47
CA VAL A 539 -17.76 8.93 -14.22
C VAL A 539 -17.71 7.40 -14.28
N GLY A 540 -18.22 6.71 -13.27
CA GLY A 540 -18.25 5.24 -13.19
C GLY A 540 -19.34 4.57 -14.04
N GLY A 541 -20.55 5.15 -14.06
CA GLY A 541 -21.73 4.52 -14.66
C GLY A 541 -22.11 3.20 -13.97
N GLU A 542 -22.91 2.37 -14.66
CA GLU A 542 -23.54 1.15 -14.11
C GLU A 542 -22.59 0.05 -13.58
N LEU A 543 -21.27 0.20 -13.81
CA LEU A 543 -20.25 -0.72 -13.30
C LEU A 543 -19.84 -0.41 -11.85
N ILE A 544 -20.22 0.74 -11.30
CA ILE A 544 -19.72 1.23 -10.01
C ILE A 544 -20.87 1.49 -9.05
N GLU A 545 -20.82 0.84 -7.89
CA GLU A 545 -21.60 1.21 -6.72
C GLU A 545 -20.71 2.04 -5.78
N THR A 546 -21.28 3.06 -5.16
CA THR A 546 -20.63 3.87 -4.12
C THR A 546 -21.27 3.58 -2.76
N VAL A 547 -20.45 3.64 -1.71
CA VAL A 547 -20.88 3.51 -0.31
C VAL A 547 -20.30 4.68 0.47
N VAL A 548 -21.14 5.65 0.85
CA VAL A 548 -20.72 6.86 1.58
C VAL A 548 -20.58 6.54 3.07
N ALA A 549 -19.35 6.41 3.54
CA ALA A 549 -19.02 5.89 4.87
C ALA A 549 -19.60 6.75 6.00
N HIS A 550 -19.41 8.08 5.96
CA HIS A 550 -19.83 8.96 7.06
C HIS A 550 -21.34 9.19 7.11
N ASP A 551 -22.04 9.22 5.97
CA ASP A 551 -23.50 9.33 5.90
C ASP A 551 -24.18 8.08 6.49
N VAL A 552 -23.80 6.89 6.01
CA VAL A 552 -24.34 5.60 6.49
C VAL A 552 -24.17 5.47 8.01
N ILE A 553 -22.99 5.84 8.53
CA ILE A 553 -22.70 5.83 9.97
C ILE A 553 -23.58 6.85 10.72
N GLY A 554 -23.76 8.07 10.19
CA GLY A 554 -24.61 9.10 10.79
C GLY A 554 -26.09 8.66 10.88
N ARG A 555 -26.64 8.14 9.78
CA ARG A 555 -28.01 7.59 9.73
C ARG A 555 -28.20 6.43 10.70
N LEU A 556 -27.24 5.49 10.74
CA LEU A 556 -27.23 4.39 11.70
C LEU A 556 -27.20 4.88 13.15
N MET A 557 -26.33 5.83 13.50
CA MET A 557 -26.25 6.40 14.85
C MET A 557 -27.60 7.02 15.27
N ILE A 558 -28.29 7.72 14.36
CA ILE A 558 -29.60 8.32 14.62
C ILE A 558 -30.68 7.26 14.83
N LYS A 559 -30.85 6.30 13.90
CA LYS A 559 -31.87 5.25 14.06
C LYS A 559 -31.63 4.40 15.32
N CYS A 560 -30.37 4.18 15.70
CA CYS A 560 -30.00 3.52 16.97
C CYS A 560 -30.26 4.38 18.23
N ALA A 561 -30.15 5.71 18.13
CA ALA A 561 -30.44 6.63 19.23
C ALA A 561 -31.95 6.73 19.50
N LEU A 562 -32.78 6.63 18.47
CA LEU A 562 -34.24 6.61 18.58
C LEU A 562 -34.76 5.23 19.04
N GLN A 563 -34.12 4.12 18.62
CA GLN A 563 -34.59 2.76 18.92
C GLN A 563 -33.51 1.87 19.59
N PRO A 564 -33.41 1.90 20.94
CA PRO A 564 -32.43 1.11 21.70
C PRO A 564 -32.52 -0.40 21.48
N GLY A 565 -31.44 -0.96 20.94
CA GLY A 565 -31.31 -2.38 20.57
C GLY A 565 -31.26 -2.62 19.06
N LEU A 566 -31.75 -1.67 18.24
CA LEU A 566 -31.62 -1.76 16.77
C LEU A 566 -30.15 -1.78 16.33
N ALA A 567 -29.27 -1.20 17.14
CA ALA A 567 -27.83 -1.19 16.97
C ALA A 567 -27.17 -2.59 16.95
N GLN A 568 -27.74 -3.57 17.65
CA GLN A 568 -27.27 -4.96 17.63
C GLN A 568 -27.89 -5.73 16.45
N VAL A 569 -29.14 -5.41 16.08
CA VAL A 569 -29.79 -5.93 14.87
C VAL A 569 -29.03 -5.52 13.60
N TRP A 570 -28.54 -4.27 13.54
CA TRP A 570 -27.74 -3.80 12.42
C TRP A 570 -26.38 -4.49 12.32
N GLU A 571 -25.74 -4.80 13.45
CA GLU A 571 -24.49 -5.57 13.48
C GLU A 571 -24.71 -7.03 13.02
N ASP A 572 -25.82 -7.66 13.43
CA ASP A 572 -26.20 -9.02 13.01
C ASP A 572 -26.49 -9.14 11.50
N ILE A 573 -27.05 -8.09 10.87
CA ILE A 573 -27.55 -8.13 9.48
C ILE A 573 -26.54 -7.57 8.47
N LEU A 574 -25.63 -6.67 8.89
CA LEU A 574 -24.58 -6.16 8.02
C LEU A 574 -23.37 -7.10 7.95
N GLY A 575 -23.06 -7.81 9.04
CA GLY A 575 -22.00 -8.81 9.08
C GLY A 575 -22.44 -10.18 8.57
N PHE A 576 -21.53 -10.95 8.00
CA PHE A 576 -21.75 -12.35 7.58
C PHE A 576 -21.66 -13.34 8.77
N GLU A 577 -21.89 -12.87 10.00
CA GLU A 577 -21.71 -13.68 11.23
C GLU A 577 -23.01 -14.34 11.72
N ASN A 578 -24.18 -13.88 11.27
CA ASN A 578 -25.48 -14.29 11.81
C ASN A 578 -26.54 -14.56 10.74
N ALA A 579 -27.17 -13.51 10.17
CA ALA A 579 -28.17 -13.69 9.11
C ALA A 579 -28.39 -12.40 8.30
N GLU A 580 -28.05 -12.45 7.03
CA GLU A 580 -27.91 -11.29 6.14
C GLU A 580 -28.72 -11.40 4.85
N PHE A 581 -28.70 -10.35 4.03
CA PHE A 581 -29.54 -10.21 2.85
C PHE A 581 -29.03 -10.98 1.62
N TYR A 582 -29.85 -11.89 1.09
CA TYR A 582 -29.58 -12.65 -0.13
C TYR A 582 -30.69 -12.47 -1.19
N ILE A 583 -30.30 -12.32 -2.46
CA ILE A 583 -31.22 -12.26 -3.61
C ILE A 583 -31.05 -13.53 -4.45
N LYS A 584 -32.13 -14.31 -4.65
CA LYS A 584 -32.05 -15.62 -5.32
C LYS A 584 -33.29 -15.93 -6.15
N ARG A 585 -33.09 -16.46 -7.35
CA ARG A 585 -34.16 -16.86 -8.28
C ARG A 585 -34.73 -18.22 -7.91
N TRP A 586 -36.04 -18.30 -7.67
CA TRP A 586 -36.74 -19.52 -7.27
C TRP A 586 -37.92 -19.84 -8.21
N PRO A 587 -37.71 -20.54 -9.35
CA PRO A 587 -38.77 -20.82 -10.33
C PRO A 587 -39.96 -21.61 -9.77
N GLN A 588 -39.76 -22.37 -8.70
CA GLN A 588 -40.85 -23.10 -8.01
C GLN A 588 -41.84 -22.20 -7.26
N LEU A 589 -41.60 -20.89 -7.19
CA LEU A 589 -42.51 -19.89 -6.63
C LEU A 589 -43.29 -19.10 -7.70
N ASP A 590 -43.07 -19.36 -8.99
CA ASP A 590 -43.75 -18.66 -10.08
C ASP A 590 -45.27 -18.89 -10.00
N GLY A 591 -46.04 -17.79 -10.06
CA GLY A 591 -47.49 -17.80 -9.91
C GLY A 591 -48.00 -17.84 -8.46
N LEU A 592 -47.12 -17.99 -7.45
CA LEU A 592 -47.49 -17.82 -6.05
C LEU A 592 -47.62 -16.33 -5.69
N ARG A 593 -48.34 -16.07 -4.59
CA ARG A 593 -48.48 -14.74 -4.00
C ARG A 593 -47.36 -14.48 -3.00
N PHE A 594 -46.96 -13.22 -2.85
CA PHE A 594 -45.95 -12.84 -1.85
C PHE A 594 -46.35 -13.24 -0.42
N GLY A 595 -47.63 -13.10 -0.05
CA GLY A 595 -48.13 -13.50 1.27
C GLY A 595 -48.05 -15.02 1.56
N ASP A 596 -48.00 -15.86 0.52
CA ASP A 596 -47.77 -17.31 0.65
C ASP A 596 -46.26 -17.64 0.53
N ALA A 597 -45.52 -16.93 -0.34
CA ALA A 597 -44.06 -17.04 -0.46
C ALA A 597 -43.32 -16.70 0.85
N LEU A 598 -43.79 -15.66 1.57
CA LEU A 598 -43.29 -15.22 2.88
C LEU A 598 -43.18 -16.36 3.91
N ILE A 599 -44.13 -17.30 3.90
CA ILE A 599 -44.18 -18.44 4.82
C ILE A 599 -43.68 -19.74 4.19
N SER A 600 -43.11 -19.69 2.97
CA SER A 600 -42.62 -20.87 2.25
C SER A 600 -41.20 -21.29 2.66
N PHE A 601 -40.43 -20.44 3.33
CA PHE A 601 -39.04 -20.71 3.72
C PHE A 601 -38.93 -21.05 5.21
N PRO A 602 -38.48 -22.27 5.59
CA PRO A 602 -38.24 -22.61 7.00
C PRO A 602 -37.04 -21.87 7.59
N ASP A 603 -35.97 -21.71 6.80
CA ASP A 603 -34.65 -21.28 7.28
C ASP A 603 -34.29 -19.84 6.83
N ALA A 604 -35.23 -19.12 6.23
CA ALA A 604 -35.07 -17.73 5.76
C ALA A 604 -36.36 -16.92 5.88
N ILE A 605 -36.28 -15.59 5.78
CA ILE A 605 -37.45 -14.69 5.79
C ILE A 605 -37.45 -13.79 4.54
N PRO A 606 -38.40 -13.97 3.60
CA PRO A 606 -38.58 -13.08 2.46
C PRO A 606 -38.94 -11.65 2.87
N CYS A 607 -38.09 -10.70 2.46
CA CYS A 607 -38.21 -9.27 2.77
C CYS A 607 -38.60 -8.41 1.56
N GLY A 608 -38.42 -8.93 0.33
CA GLY A 608 -38.75 -8.20 -0.89
C GLY A 608 -38.72 -9.05 -2.16
N ILE A 609 -39.04 -8.41 -3.28
CA ILE A 609 -38.97 -9.01 -4.63
C ILE A 609 -38.16 -8.09 -5.54
N LYS A 610 -37.24 -8.66 -6.31
CA LYS A 610 -36.61 -8.04 -7.48
C LYS A 610 -37.47 -8.34 -8.71
N VAL A 611 -38.12 -7.31 -9.25
CA VAL A 611 -39.10 -7.42 -10.34
C VAL A 611 -38.38 -7.43 -11.69
N ALA A 612 -38.43 -8.55 -12.40
CA ALA A 612 -37.75 -8.70 -13.68
C ALA A 612 -38.35 -7.83 -14.79
N ALA A 613 -39.67 -7.58 -14.73
CA ALA A 613 -40.37 -6.70 -15.67
C ALA A 613 -39.91 -5.23 -15.57
N ASP A 614 -39.50 -4.79 -14.39
CA ASP A 614 -39.13 -3.40 -14.08
C ASP A 614 -37.60 -3.22 -14.13
N GLY A 615 -36.92 -3.96 -15.01
CA GLY A 615 -35.47 -3.91 -15.20
C GLY A 615 -34.64 -4.45 -14.03
N GLY A 616 -35.25 -5.23 -13.13
CA GLY A 616 -34.60 -5.68 -11.90
C GLY A 616 -34.62 -4.64 -10.78
N LYS A 617 -35.62 -3.75 -10.74
CA LYS A 617 -35.89 -2.95 -9.54
C LYS A 617 -36.24 -3.87 -8.36
N ILE A 618 -35.63 -3.61 -7.20
CA ILE A 618 -36.00 -4.23 -5.93
C ILE A 618 -37.18 -3.46 -5.33
N ILE A 619 -38.12 -4.19 -4.73
CA ILE A 619 -39.22 -3.68 -3.93
C ILE A 619 -39.15 -4.39 -2.58
N LEU A 620 -38.78 -3.65 -1.53
CA LEU A 620 -38.95 -4.10 -0.16
C LEU A 620 -40.44 -4.09 0.23
N ASN A 621 -40.84 -5.01 1.10
CA ASN A 621 -42.19 -5.06 1.68
C ASN A 621 -43.36 -4.97 0.65
N PRO A 622 -43.36 -5.76 -0.44
CA PRO A 622 -44.43 -5.71 -1.43
C PRO A 622 -45.78 -6.16 -0.83
N ASP A 623 -46.88 -5.69 -1.42
CA ASP A 623 -48.23 -6.12 -1.04
C ASP A 623 -48.39 -7.65 -1.17
N ASP A 624 -49.08 -8.28 -0.21
CA ASP A 624 -49.31 -9.74 -0.19
C ASP A 624 -50.01 -10.29 -1.44
N SER A 625 -50.67 -9.40 -2.20
CA SER A 625 -51.35 -9.72 -3.46
C SER A 625 -50.42 -9.75 -4.68
N TYR A 626 -49.17 -9.31 -4.56
CA TYR A 626 -48.16 -9.43 -5.62
C TYR A 626 -47.98 -10.89 -6.00
N VAL A 627 -48.02 -11.19 -7.30
CA VAL A 627 -47.81 -12.54 -7.85
C VAL A 627 -46.44 -12.60 -8.49
N LEU A 628 -45.60 -13.53 -8.03
CA LEU A 628 -44.25 -13.73 -8.53
C LEU A 628 -44.30 -14.21 -9.99
N LYS A 629 -43.52 -13.57 -10.86
CA LYS A 629 -43.48 -13.84 -12.31
C LYS A 629 -42.22 -14.61 -12.70
N GLU A 630 -42.27 -15.20 -13.89
CA GLU A 630 -41.07 -15.76 -14.52
C GLU A 630 -39.98 -14.68 -14.63
N GLY A 631 -38.85 -14.95 -13.98
CA GLY A 631 -37.70 -14.04 -13.87
C GLY A 631 -37.57 -13.31 -12.54
N ASP A 632 -38.64 -13.16 -11.75
CA ASP A 632 -38.59 -12.43 -10.47
C ASP A 632 -37.70 -13.16 -9.44
N GLU A 633 -36.89 -12.43 -8.69
CA GLU A 633 -35.99 -13.00 -7.67
C GLU A 633 -36.43 -12.56 -6.27
N VAL A 634 -36.27 -13.44 -5.28
CA VAL A 634 -36.72 -13.18 -3.90
C VAL A 634 -35.54 -12.65 -3.10
N LEU A 635 -35.74 -11.51 -2.43
CA LEU A 635 -34.84 -11.03 -1.39
C LEU A 635 -35.26 -11.68 -0.06
N VAL A 636 -34.32 -12.35 0.61
CA VAL A 636 -34.51 -12.96 1.93
C VAL A 636 -33.45 -12.47 2.92
N ILE A 637 -33.71 -12.66 4.22
CA ILE A 637 -32.68 -12.76 5.26
C ILE A 637 -32.43 -14.25 5.56
N ALA A 638 -31.18 -14.72 5.53
CA ALA A 638 -30.77 -16.12 5.73
C ALA A 638 -29.34 -16.23 6.33
N GLU A 639 -28.96 -17.41 6.85
CA GLU A 639 -27.66 -17.66 7.54
C GLU A 639 -26.44 -17.77 6.59
N ASP A 640 -26.64 -18.16 5.33
CA ASP A 640 -25.58 -18.29 4.31
C ASP A 640 -26.24 -18.38 2.92
N ASP A 641 -25.45 -18.33 1.83
CA ASP A 641 -25.98 -18.29 0.46
C ASP A 641 -26.69 -19.60 0.04
N ASP A 642 -26.33 -20.73 0.64
CA ASP A 642 -26.81 -22.08 0.30
C ASP A 642 -27.74 -22.74 1.35
N THR A 643 -27.87 -22.16 2.55
CA THR A 643 -28.59 -22.77 3.70
C THR A 643 -30.10 -22.93 3.52
N TYR A 644 -30.72 -22.11 2.66
CA TYR A 644 -32.18 -21.98 2.58
C TYR A 644 -32.79 -22.42 1.24
N ALA A 645 -33.99 -22.99 1.32
CA ALA A 645 -34.84 -23.31 0.17
C ALA A 645 -36.33 -23.23 0.55
N PRO A 646 -37.24 -22.96 -0.40
CA PRO A 646 -38.67 -22.94 -0.10
C PRO A 646 -39.25 -24.36 -0.07
N GLY A 647 -39.91 -24.69 1.04
CA GLY A 647 -40.60 -25.95 1.32
C GLY A 647 -42.14 -25.85 1.15
N PRO A 648 -42.89 -26.81 1.70
CA PRO A 648 -44.35 -26.80 1.67
C PRO A 648 -44.93 -25.72 2.61
N LEU A 649 -46.04 -25.10 2.21
CA LEU A 649 -46.72 -24.08 3.01
C LEU A 649 -47.18 -24.64 4.38
N PRO A 650 -46.83 -24.00 5.51
CA PRO A 650 -47.26 -24.43 6.84
C PRO A 650 -48.73 -24.06 7.12
N GLU A 651 -49.38 -24.81 8.01
CA GLU A 651 -50.75 -24.51 8.48
C GLU A 651 -50.76 -23.32 9.46
N VAL A 652 -50.79 -22.09 8.96
CA VAL A 652 -50.73 -20.86 9.79
C VAL A 652 -52.12 -20.41 10.27
N CYS A 653 -52.23 -20.04 11.55
CA CYS A 653 -53.47 -19.57 12.18
C CYS A 653 -53.75 -18.12 11.78
N ARG A 654 -54.56 -17.94 10.73
CA ARG A 654 -55.03 -16.63 10.22
C ARG A 654 -56.06 -15.96 11.15
N GLY A 655 -55.71 -15.78 12.42
CA GLY A 655 -56.50 -15.08 13.41
C GLY A 655 -56.59 -13.58 13.12
N LEU A 656 -57.77 -13.00 13.31
CA LEU A 656 -57.97 -11.56 13.30
C LEU A 656 -57.49 -10.97 14.62
N PHE A 657 -56.35 -10.30 14.59
CA PHE A 657 -55.90 -9.47 15.71
C PHE A 657 -56.50 -8.06 15.53
N GLY A 658 -56.83 -7.39 16.63
CA GLY A 658 -57.36 -6.03 16.56
C GLY A 658 -56.25 -5.06 16.17
N LYS A 659 -56.47 -4.20 15.17
CA LYS A 659 -55.55 -3.08 14.92
C LYS A 659 -55.60 -2.11 16.10
N ILE A 660 -54.65 -2.26 17.01
CA ILE A 660 -54.26 -1.19 17.92
C ILE A 660 -53.65 -0.09 17.05
N PRO A 661 -54.13 1.16 17.13
CA PRO A 661 -53.50 2.28 16.46
C PRO A 661 -52.16 2.57 17.12
N ASP A 662 -51.13 2.88 16.32
CA ASP A 662 -49.82 3.25 16.82
C ASP A 662 -49.93 4.50 17.72
N PRO A 663 -49.17 4.56 18.83
CA PRO A 663 -49.23 5.68 19.76
C PRO A 663 -48.67 6.96 19.12
N PRO A 664 -49.16 8.15 19.50
CA PRO A 664 -48.60 9.40 19.00
C PRO A 664 -47.12 9.50 19.38
N LYS A 665 -46.24 9.83 18.42
CA LYS A 665 -44.85 10.23 18.71
C LYS A 665 -44.87 11.41 19.69
N TYR A 666 -43.99 11.40 20.68
CA TYR A 666 -43.81 12.51 21.64
C TYR A 666 -42.54 13.29 21.35
N PRO A 667 -42.46 14.59 21.72
CA PRO A 667 -41.24 15.36 21.55
C PRO A 667 -40.12 14.82 22.44
N GLU A 668 -38.99 14.51 21.83
CA GLU A 668 -37.79 13.98 22.49
C GLU A 668 -36.75 15.08 22.70
N LYS A 669 -35.76 14.83 23.57
CA LYS A 669 -34.59 15.70 23.72
C LYS A 669 -33.29 14.94 23.49
N ILE A 670 -32.59 15.33 22.44
CA ILE A 670 -31.31 14.73 22.02
C ILE A 670 -30.15 15.70 22.31
N LEU A 671 -29.00 15.16 22.70
CA LEU A 671 -27.75 15.91 22.87
C LEU A 671 -26.69 15.39 21.89
N PHE A 672 -26.19 16.26 21.02
CA PHE A 672 -24.95 16.04 20.27
C PHE A 672 -23.77 16.61 21.05
N CYS A 673 -22.78 15.77 21.35
CA CYS A 673 -21.49 16.14 21.93
C CYS A 673 -20.40 16.03 20.85
N GLY A 674 -19.85 17.18 20.43
CA GLY A 674 -18.93 17.28 19.29
C GLY A 674 -19.46 18.18 18.17
N TRP A 675 -18.58 18.57 17.24
CA TRP A 675 -18.96 19.14 15.95
C TRP A 675 -18.36 18.23 14.88
N ARG A 676 -19.20 17.38 14.28
CA ARG A 676 -18.82 16.44 13.23
C ARG A 676 -18.77 17.15 11.86
N ARG A 677 -18.08 16.56 10.87
CA ARG A 677 -18.43 16.86 9.46
C ARG A 677 -19.88 16.45 9.19
N ASP A 678 -20.54 17.15 8.28
CA ASP A 678 -21.87 16.79 7.74
C ASP A 678 -22.93 16.65 8.86
N ILE A 679 -22.83 17.53 9.86
CA ILE A 679 -23.72 17.55 11.03
C ILE A 679 -25.12 18.08 10.67
N ASP A 680 -25.20 18.84 9.58
CA ASP A 680 -26.41 19.36 8.93
C ASP A 680 -27.23 18.23 8.32
N ASP A 681 -26.63 17.27 7.61
CA ASP A 681 -27.29 16.01 7.21
C ASP A 681 -27.86 15.26 8.41
N MET A 682 -27.07 15.12 9.50
CA MET A 682 -27.55 14.50 10.74
C MET A 682 -28.71 15.27 11.40
N ILE A 683 -28.80 16.58 11.19
CA ILE A 683 -29.90 17.42 11.67
C ILE A 683 -31.15 17.22 10.78
N MET A 684 -31.00 17.12 9.46
CA MET A 684 -32.09 16.82 8.52
C MET A 684 -32.72 15.44 8.77
N VAL A 685 -31.89 14.41 8.95
CA VAL A 685 -32.36 13.06 9.30
C VAL A 685 -33.14 13.06 10.61
N LEU A 686 -32.69 13.81 11.62
CA LEU A 686 -33.43 13.96 12.88
C LEU A 686 -34.74 14.74 12.72
N GLU A 687 -34.77 15.78 11.89
CA GLU A 687 -35.97 16.57 11.58
C GLU A 687 -37.07 15.72 10.93
N ALA A 688 -36.69 14.76 10.07
CA ALA A 688 -37.64 13.83 9.45
C ALA A 688 -38.27 12.84 10.44
N PHE A 689 -37.49 12.30 11.39
CA PHE A 689 -37.97 11.24 12.29
C PHE A 689 -38.70 11.75 13.56
N LEU A 690 -38.29 12.90 14.11
CA LEU A 690 -38.73 13.38 15.42
C LEU A 690 -40.12 14.04 15.41
N ALA A 691 -40.78 14.04 16.58
CA ALA A 691 -42.09 14.64 16.76
C ALA A 691 -42.04 16.18 16.88
N PRO A 692 -43.11 16.90 16.49
CA PRO A 692 -43.22 18.34 16.66
C PRO A 692 -42.94 18.85 18.09
N GLY A 693 -41.99 19.76 18.22
CA GLY A 693 -41.57 20.37 19.48
C GLY A 693 -40.42 19.65 20.20
N SER A 694 -39.70 18.76 19.51
CA SER A 694 -38.48 18.12 20.02
C SER A 694 -37.33 19.14 20.18
N GLU A 695 -36.34 18.85 21.04
CA GLU A 695 -35.19 19.73 21.28
C GLU A 695 -33.86 19.03 20.97
N LEU A 696 -33.10 19.56 20.00
CA LEU A 696 -31.74 19.11 19.67
C LEU A 696 -30.72 20.06 20.28
N TRP A 697 -30.00 19.59 21.30
CA TRP A 697 -28.95 20.36 21.96
C TRP A 697 -27.59 20.06 21.33
N MET A 698 -26.86 21.09 20.91
CA MET A 698 -25.51 20.97 20.36
C MET A 698 -24.46 21.47 21.34
N PHE A 699 -23.60 20.59 21.84
CA PHE A 699 -22.54 20.90 22.80
C PHE A 699 -21.14 20.63 22.23
N ASN A 700 -20.42 21.70 21.88
CA ASN A 700 -19.10 21.64 21.27
C ASN A 700 -18.33 22.96 21.39
N GLU A 701 -17.08 22.96 20.92
CA GLU A 701 -16.12 24.06 21.06
C GLU A 701 -16.31 25.19 20.02
N VAL A 702 -17.18 25.02 19.02
CA VAL A 702 -17.48 26.04 18.00
C VAL A 702 -18.29 27.19 18.62
N PRO A 703 -17.90 28.47 18.45
CA PRO A 703 -18.65 29.62 18.96
C PRO A 703 -20.07 29.68 18.37
N GLU A 704 -21.08 29.97 19.19
CA GLU A 704 -22.51 29.96 18.80
C GLU A 704 -22.80 30.74 17.48
N LYS A 705 -22.16 31.90 17.32
CA LYS A 705 -22.29 32.79 16.14
C LYS A 705 -21.72 32.23 14.83
N GLU A 706 -20.84 31.24 14.92
CA GLU A 706 -20.21 30.61 13.75
C GLU A 706 -20.99 29.35 13.31
N ARG A 707 -21.81 28.78 14.22
CA ARG A 707 -22.65 27.60 13.96
C ARG A 707 -23.75 27.89 12.95
N GLU A 708 -24.51 28.97 13.15
CA GLU A 708 -25.56 29.40 12.21
C GLU A 708 -25.00 29.58 10.79
N LYS A 709 -23.80 30.15 10.68
CA LYS A 709 -23.11 30.30 9.39
C LYS A 709 -22.69 28.95 8.80
N LYS A 710 -22.02 28.07 9.56
CA LYS A 710 -21.62 26.74 9.06
C LYS A 710 -22.81 25.95 8.53
N LEU A 711 -23.91 25.89 9.29
CA LEU A 711 -25.13 25.19 8.88
C LEU A 711 -25.75 25.82 7.61
N THR A 712 -25.75 27.15 7.50
CA THR A 712 -26.23 27.85 6.28
C THR A 712 -25.29 27.65 5.08
N ASP A 713 -23.99 27.49 5.31
CA ASP A 713 -23.01 27.19 4.26
C ASP A 713 -23.20 25.75 3.74
N GLY A 714 -23.59 24.79 4.61
CA GLY A 714 -24.02 23.42 4.29
C GLY A 714 -25.53 23.30 3.97
N GLU A 715 -26.07 24.29 3.25
CA GLU A 715 -27.48 24.41 2.78
C GLU A 715 -28.64 24.27 3.81
N LEU A 716 -28.36 24.02 5.10
CA LEU A 716 -29.38 23.86 6.15
C LEU A 716 -30.03 25.20 6.55
N ASP A 717 -31.22 25.45 6.02
CA ASP A 717 -32.08 26.57 6.41
C ASP A 717 -32.78 26.29 7.75
N ILE A 718 -32.13 26.68 8.86
CA ILE A 718 -32.62 26.57 10.25
C ILE A 718 -34.05 27.14 10.42
N SER A 719 -34.50 28.05 9.56
CA SER A 719 -35.84 28.63 9.63
C SER A 719 -36.97 27.73 9.09
N ARG A 720 -36.63 26.59 8.48
CA ARG A 720 -37.57 25.59 7.94
C ARG A 720 -37.80 24.37 8.83
N LEU A 721 -37.07 24.25 9.94
CA LEU A 721 -37.27 23.16 10.90
C LEU A 721 -38.66 23.31 11.54
N GLU A 722 -39.53 22.35 11.28
CA GLU A 722 -40.91 22.27 11.81
C GLU A 722 -40.98 21.42 13.08
N ASN A 723 -40.18 20.34 13.16
CA ASN A 723 -40.22 19.36 14.24
C ASN A 723 -39.24 19.68 15.38
N ILE A 724 -37.97 19.97 15.06
CA ILE A 724 -36.91 20.16 16.05
C ILE A 724 -36.60 21.63 16.32
N LYS A 725 -36.20 21.90 17.57
CA LYS A 725 -35.68 23.19 18.00
C LYS A 725 -34.21 23.04 18.41
N LEU A 726 -33.33 23.76 17.71
CA LEU A 726 -31.89 23.77 18.01
C LEU A 726 -31.60 24.56 19.30
N VAL A 727 -30.71 24.02 20.15
CA VAL A 727 -30.26 24.66 21.39
C VAL A 727 -28.72 24.60 21.48
N HIS A 728 -28.05 25.71 21.20
CA HIS A 728 -26.59 25.76 21.18
C HIS A 728 -26.00 25.92 22.60
N ARG A 729 -24.92 25.18 22.88
CA ARG A 729 -24.09 25.30 24.09
C ARG A 729 -22.61 25.23 23.72
N GLU A 730 -21.84 26.21 24.16
CA GLU A 730 -20.39 26.26 23.96
C GLU A 730 -19.66 25.54 25.11
N GLY A 731 -18.75 24.63 24.78
CA GLY A 731 -17.90 23.96 25.76
C GLY A 731 -17.18 22.73 25.24
N ASN A 732 -16.07 22.41 25.89
CA ASN A 732 -15.20 21.29 25.54
C ASN A 732 -15.74 19.98 26.16
N ALA A 733 -15.94 18.96 25.33
CA ALA A 733 -16.58 17.71 25.70
C ALA A 733 -15.75 16.82 26.65
N VAL A 734 -14.44 17.03 26.80
CA VAL A 734 -13.59 16.29 27.76
C VAL A 734 -13.36 17.04 29.08
N ILE A 735 -14.00 18.20 29.28
CA ILE A 735 -13.92 18.96 30.54
C ILE A 735 -15.18 18.73 31.38
N ARG A 736 -15.04 17.96 32.47
CA ARG A 736 -16.13 17.64 33.42
C ARG A 736 -16.98 18.86 33.79
N ARG A 737 -16.33 20.00 34.13
CA ARG A 737 -17.00 21.25 34.54
C ARG A 737 -17.97 21.82 33.48
N HIS A 738 -17.71 21.55 32.20
CA HIS A 738 -18.56 22.04 31.10
C HIS A 738 -19.74 21.09 30.88
N LEU A 739 -19.51 19.77 30.86
CA LEU A 739 -20.58 18.76 30.90
C LEU A 739 -21.48 18.92 32.15
N GLU A 740 -20.92 19.29 33.30
CA GLU A 740 -21.65 19.59 34.54
C GLU A 740 -22.56 20.84 34.45
N SER A 741 -22.51 21.62 33.37
CA SER A 741 -23.50 22.68 33.08
C SER A 741 -24.76 22.17 32.38
N LEU A 742 -24.73 20.95 31.83
CA LEU A 742 -25.82 20.37 31.06
C LEU A 742 -26.79 19.57 31.95
N PRO A 743 -28.09 19.52 31.60
CA PRO A 743 -29.10 18.71 32.28
C PRO A 743 -29.07 17.26 31.73
N LEU A 744 -27.93 16.58 31.93
CA LEU A 744 -27.59 15.23 31.42
C LEU A 744 -28.60 14.12 31.80
N GLU A 745 -29.52 14.39 32.72
CA GLU A 745 -30.57 13.50 33.20
C GLU A 745 -31.92 13.75 32.49
N THR A 746 -31.98 14.71 31.56
CA THR A 746 -33.21 15.14 30.85
C THR A 746 -33.15 14.97 29.34
N PHE A 747 -32.11 14.29 28.85
CA PHE A 747 -31.98 13.83 27.47
C PHE A 747 -32.40 12.37 27.41
N ASP A 748 -33.18 12.04 26.39
CA ASP A 748 -33.56 10.65 26.11
C ASP A 748 -32.31 9.92 25.58
N SER A 749 -31.66 10.52 24.57
CA SER A 749 -30.45 10.01 23.93
C SER A 749 -29.34 11.07 23.80
N ILE A 750 -28.09 10.62 23.98
CA ILE A 750 -26.88 11.43 23.82
C ILE A 750 -26.00 10.77 22.75
N LEU A 751 -25.65 11.50 21.70
CA LEU A 751 -24.68 11.07 20.69
C LEU A 751 -23.36 11.79 20.94
N ILE A 752 -22.29 11.01 21.09
CA ILE A 752 -20.92 11.51 21.17
C ILE A 752 -20.29 11.26 19.80
N LEU A 753 -20.08 12.35 19.07
CA LEU A 753 -19.62 12.35 17.67
C LEU A 753 -18.09 12.53 17.62
N ALA A 754 -17.48 12.07 16.54
CA ALA A 754 -16.17 12.55 16.15
C ALA A 754 -16.19 14.07 15.95
N ASP A 755 -15.07 14.72 16.23
CA ASP A 755 -14.92 16.17 16.12
C ASP A 755 -14.11 16.47 14.84
N GLU A 756 -14.69 17.22 13.90
CA GLU A 756 -14.12 17.62 12.60
C GLU A 756 -12.67 18.09 12.72
N SER A 757 -12.36 18.78 13.82
CA SER A 757 -11.02 19.31 14.10
C SER A 757 -9.94 18.26 14.43
N LEU A 758 -10.34 17.00 14.63
CA LEU A 758 -9.51 15.89 15.11
C LEU A 758 -9.79 14.52 14.42
N GLU A 759 -10.75 14.44 13.50
CA GLU A 759 -11.02 13.25 12.66
C GLU A 759 -9.77 12.74 11.92
N ASP A 760 -8.91 13.66 11.43
CA ASP A 760 -7.57 13.40 10.86
C ASP A 760 -6.66 12.51 11.76
N SER A 761 -7.03 12.30 13.03
CA SER A 761 -6.33 11.39 13.93
C SER A 761 -7.32 10.55 14.76
N VAL A 762 -7.95 9.58 14.10
CA VAL A 762 -8.65 8.39 14.65
C VAL A 762 -8.41 8.14 16.16
N VAL A 763 -7.17 7.83 16.56
CA VAL A 763 -6.81 7.50 17.96
C VAL A 763 -7.06 8.65 18.95
N HIS A 764 -6.90 9.90 18.53
CA HIS A 764 -7.21 11.08 19.35
C HIS A 764 -8.71 11.39 19.39
N SER A 765 -9.43 11.16 18.29
CA SER A 765 -10.89 11.28 18.22
C SER A 765 -11.55 10.28 19.18
N ASP A 766 -11.25 8.99 19.02
CA ASP A 766 -11.63 7.88 19.90
C ASP A 766 -11.36 8.18 21.38
N SER A 767 -10.16 8.69 21.68
CA SER A 767 -9.75 9.05 23.04
C SER A 767 -10.59 10.19 23.65
N ARG A 768 -11.09 11.13 22.82
CA ARG A 768 -12.04 12.16 23.26
C ARG A 768 -13.42 11.57 23.46
N SER A 769 -13.94 10.79 22.51
CA SER A 769 -15.27 10.18 22.60
C SER A 769 -15.40 9.32 23.85
N LEU A 770 -14.40 8.48 24.15
CA LEU A 770 -14.34 7.69 25.37
C LEU A 770 -14.18 8.52 26.65
N ALA A 771 -13.39 9.60 26.63
CA ALA A 771 -13.28 10.49 27.78
C ALA A 771 -14.62 11.17 28.08
N THR A 772 -15.35 11.64 27.06
CA THR A 772 -16.69 12.22 27.19
C THR A 772 -17.70 11.18 27.70
N LEU A 773 -17.71 9.96 27.15
CA LEU A 773 -18.57 8.85 27.58
C LEU A 773 -18.42 8.56 29.08
N LEU A 774 -17.17 8.33 29.50
CA LEU A 774 -16.84 8.05 30.90
C LEU A 774 -17.15 9.23 31.82
N LEU A 775 -16.96 10.47 31.36
CA LEU A 775 -17.32 11.67 32.14
C LEU A 775 -18.83 11.84 32.30
N ILE A 776 -19.63 11.66 31.25
CA ILE A 776 -21.10 11.77 31.34
C ILE A 776 -21.65 10.71 32.30
N ARG A 777 -21.21 9.44 32.19
CA ARG A 777 -21.64 8.38 33.10
C ARG A 777 -21.17 8.60 34.54
N ASP A 778 -19.97 9.15 34.76
CA ASP A 778 -19.48 9.56 36.08
C ASP A 778 -20.30 10.70 36.69
N ILE A 779 -20.62 11.75 35.91
CA ILE A 779 -21.45 12.88 36.36
C ILE A 779 -22.86 12.42 36.74
N GLN A 780 -23.54 11.67 35.85
CA GLN A 780 -24.86 11.09 36.13
C GLN A 780 -24.83 10.24 37.41
N SER A 781 -23.81 9.39 37.60
CA SER A 781 -23.68 8.53 38.80
C SER A 781 -23.48 9.31 40.11
N LYS A 782 -22.98 10.54 40.05
CA LYS A 782 -22.76 11.42 41.22
C LYS A 782 -23.97 12.30 41.52
N ARG A 783 -24.72 12.67 40.48
CA ARG A 783 -25.97 13.44 40.60
C ARG A 783 -27.16 12.58 41.03
N LEU A 784 -27.13 11.28 40.72
CA LEU A 784 -28.14 10.29 41.09
C LEU A 784 -27.64 9.38 42.24
N PRO A 785 -27.67 9.83 43.51
CA PRO A 785 -27.33 8.98 44.64
C PRO A 785 -28.31 7.80 44.73
N PHE A 786 -27.74 6.60 44.90
CA PHE A 786 -28.43 5.30 44.91
C PHE A 786 -29.73 5.32 45.74
N LYS A 787 -30.87 5.30 45.05
CA LYS A 787 -32.19 5.33 45.67
C LYS A 787 -32.62 3.89 45.98
N ASP A 788 -32.69 3.54 47.25
CA ASP A 788 -33.02 2.18 47.69
C ASP A 788 -34.31 1.65 47.03
N LYS A 789 -34.27 0.41 46.54
CA LYS A 789 -35.37 -0.26 45.81
C LYS A 789 -36.59 -0.54 46.71
N LYS A 790 -37.33 0.51 47.08
CA LYS A 790 -38.59 0.45 47.87
C LYS A 790 -39.40 1.76 47.84
N SER A 791 -39.97 2.10 46.68
CA SER A 791 -41.03 3.12 46.59
C SER A 791 -42.20 2.64 45.73
N THR A 792 -43.23 2.12 46.37
CA THR A 792 -44.50 1.71 45.73
C THR A 792 -45.20 2.93 45.12
N SER A 793 -45.31 3.00 43.78
CA SER A 793 -46.07 4.04 43.09
C SER A 793 -47.54 3.62 42.94
N LEU A 794 -48.44 4.31 43.65
CA LEU A 794 -49.85 3.98 43.66
C LEU A 794 -50.62 4.74 42.55
N ARG A 795 -50.94 4.03 41.46
CA ARG A 795 -51.94 4.38 40.42
C ARG A 795 -51.81 5.74 39.72
N SER A 796 -51.65 5.66 38.40
CA SER A 796 -52.63 6.30 37.49
C SER A 796 -52.96 5.29 36.39
N SER A 797 -54.26 5.15 36.09
CA SER A 797 -54.78 4.14 35.17
C SER A 797 -55.26 4.82 33.89
N GLY A 798 -54.47 4.73 32.83
CA GLY A 798 -54.81 5.25 31.51
C GLY A 798 -53.67 5.00 30.52
N PHE A 799 -53.91 4.09 29.58
CA PHE A 799 -53.06 3.68 28.44
C PHE A 799 -51.64 3.18 28.78
N SER A 800 -51.34 1.96 28.33
CA SER A 800 -50.03 1.32 28.42
C SER A 800 -49.06 1.93 27.40
N HIS A 801 -48.43 3.06 27.74
CA HIS A 801 -47.27 3.49 26.97
C HIS A 801 -46.11 2.53 27.21
N SER A 802 -45.95 1.58 26.29
CA SER A 802 -44.73 0.81 25.99
C SER A 802 -43.91 0.45 27.23
N SER A 803 -44.38 -0.54 28.01
CA SER A 803 -43.68 -0.94 29.24
C SER A 803 -42.22 -1.29 28.95
N TRP A 804 -41.90 -1.95 27.83
CA TRP A 804 -40.53 -2.31 27.46
C TRP A 804 -39.61 -1.12 27.16
N ILE A 805 -40.05 -0.08 26.41
CA ILE A 805 -39.20 1.12 26.16
C ILE A 805 -38.93 1.78 27.50
N ARG A 806 -40.00 1.94 28.30
CA ARG A 806 -39.91 2.57 29.60
C ARG A 806 -39.19 1.70 30.62
N GLU A 807 -39.07 0.38 30.42
CA GLU A 807 -38.31 -0.55 31.26
C GLU A 807 -36.86 -0.67 30.82
N MET A 808 -36.52 -0.44 29.55
CA MET A 808 -35.12 -0.12 29.19
C MET A 808 -34.72 1.24 29.81
N GLN A 809 -35.60 2.25 29.78
CA GLN A 809 -35.44 3.55 30.46
C GLN A 809 -35.74 3.52 31.99
N GLN A 810 -35.99 2.35 32.59
CA GLN A 810 -36.16 2.18 34.05
C GLN A 810 -35.26 1.07 34.64
N ALA A 811 -34.68 0.20 33.81
CA ALA A 811 -33.51 -0.61 34.13
C ALA A 811 -32.22 0.20 33.96
N SER A 812 -32.18 1.11 32.98
CA SER A 812 -31.29 2.25 32.96
C SER A 812 -31.96 3.44 33.66
N ASP A 813 -31.56 3.75 34.89
CA ASP A 813 -31.85 5.04 35.57
C ASP A 813 -31.14 6.25 34.89
N LYS A 814 -30.91 6.20 33.57
CA LYS A 814 -30.04 7.11 32.81
C LYS A 814 -30.44 7.17 31.33
N SER A 815 -30.10 8.28 30.68
CA SER A 815 -30.17 8.44 29.21
C SER A 815 -29.47 7.31 28.45
N ILE A 816 -29.89 7.07 27.20
CA ILE A 816 -29.09 6.32 26.24
C ILE A 816 -27.84 7.14 25.90
N ILE A 817 -26.71 6.48 25.65
CA ILE A 817 -25.52 7.12 25.08
C ILE A 817 -25.01 6.23 23.93
N ILE A 818 -24.71 6.86 22.80
CA ILE A 818 -24.04 6.26 21.66
C ILE A 818 -22.73 7.02 21.43
N SER A 819 -21.64 6.29 21.17
CA SER A 819 -20.33 6.85 20.86
C SER A 819 -19.87 6.41 19.48
N GLU A 820 -19.53 7.38 18.64
CA GLU A 820 -18.73 7.16 17.42
C GLU A 820 -17.29 6.84 17.84
N ILE A 821 -16.76 5.72 17.33
CA ILE A 821 -15.37 5.27 17.54
C ILE A 821 -14.85 4.75 16.21
N LEU A 822 -13.81 5.39 15.68
CA LEU A 822 -13.33 5.14 14.32
C LEU A 822 -12.51 3.84 14.24
N ASP A 823 -11.69 3.52 15.26
CA ASP A 823 -10.90 2.28 15.29
C ASP A 823 -11.66 1.10 15.91
N SER A 824 -11.87 0.03 15.14
CA SER A 824 -12.48 -1.22 15.62
C SER A 824 -11.67 -1.88 16.76
N ARG A 825 -10.37 -1.64 16.86
CA ARG A 825 -9.53 -2.09 17.99
C ARG A 825 -9.85 -1.33 19.27
N THR A 826 -10.20 -0.04 19.18
CA THR A 826 -10.68 0.73 20.34
C THR A 826 -12.01 0.17 20.83
N ARG A 827 -12.97 -0.08 19.91
CA ARG A 827 -14.27 -0.70 20.23
C ARG A 827 -14.12 -2.00 21.04
N ASN A 828 -13.20 -2.87 20.65
CA ASN A 828 -12.90 -4.13 21.35
C ASN A 828 -12.32 -3.97 22.77
N LEU A 829 -11.75 -2.80 23.12
CA LEU A 829 -11.33 -2.51 24.51
C LEU A 829 -12.52 -2.06 25.38
N VAL A 830 -13.57 -1.49 24.77
CA VAL A 830 -14.75 -0.97 25.47
C VAL A 830 -15.75 -2.07 25.81
N SER A 831 -15.91 -3.08 24.95
CA SER A 831 -16.82 -4.22 25.16
C SER A 831 -16.54 -5.03 26.43
N VAL A 832 -15.29 -4.98 26.94
CA VAL A 832 -14.88 -5.59 28.22
C VAL A 832 -15.44 -4.81 29.43
N SER A 833 -15.80 -3.54 29.25
CA SER A 833 -16.47 -2.74 30.26
C SER A 833 -17.98 -2.98 30.25
N ARG A 834 -18.58 -3.17 31.42
CA ARG A 834 -20.04 -3.36 31.58
C ARG A 834 -20.81 -2.04 31.48
N ILE A 835 -20.49 -1.24 30.49
CA ILE A 835 -21.16 0.02 30.18
C ILE A 835 -22.24 -0.32 29.15
N SER A 836 -23.50 -0.01 29.48
CA SER A 836 -24.69 -0.30 28.67
C SER A 836 -24.90 0.69 27.53
N ASP A 837 -23.81 1.14 26.91
CA ASP A 837 -23.77 2.28 25.99
C ASP A 837 -23.20 1.78 24.66
N TYR A 838 -23.87 2.11 23.55
CA TYR A 838 -23.51 1.50 22.26
C TYR A 838 -22.30 2.21 21.63
N VAL A 839 -21.37 1.41 21.11
CA VAL A 839 -20.17 1.87 20.40
C VAL A 839 -20.28 1.45 18.94
N LEU A 840 -20.47 2.46 18.09
CA LEU A 840 -20.60 2.31 16.64
C LEU A 840 -19.25 2.64 15.98
N SER A 841 -18.80 1.81 15.04
CA SER A 841 -17.51 1.98 14.38
C SER A 841 -17.52 1.71 12.88
N ASN A 842 -16.40 2.06 12.24
CA ASN A 842 -16.06 1.79 10.84
C ASN A 842 -16.04 0.28 10.49
N GLU A 843 -16.22 -0.61 11.46
CA GLU A 843 -16.51 -2.03 11.22
C GLU A 843 -17.83 -2.21 10.46
N LEU A 844 -18.86 -1.38 10.71
CA LEU A 844 -20.12 -1.42 9.95
C LEU A 844 -19.95 -0.96 8.49
N VAL A 845 -19.03 -0.01 8.22
CA VAL A 845 -18.63 0.35 6.84
C VAL A 845 -17.94 -0.84 6.17
N SER A 846 -17.04 -1.52 6.90
CA SER A 846 -16.31 -2.69 6.40
C SER A 846 -17.25 -3.86 6.07
N MET A 847 -18.32 -4.02 6.86
CA MET A 847 -19.42 -4.95 6.63
C MET A 847 -20.22 -4.58 5.37
N ALA A 848 -20.74 -3.35 5.27
CA ALA A 848 -21.49 -2.90 4.09
C ALA A 848 -20.67 -3.01 2.78
N LEU A 849 -19.40 -2.64 2.80
CA LEU A 849 -18.48 -2.81 1.67
C LEU A 849 -18.31 -4.28 1.26
N ALA A 850 -18.33 -5.22 2.22
CA ALA A 850 -18.26 -6.65 1.95
C ALA A 850 -19.56 -7.19 1.32
N MET A 851 -20.73 -6.79 1.84
CA MET A 851 -22.04 -7.16 1.28
C MET A 851 -22.16 -6.72 -0.18
N VAL A 852 -21.88 -5.44 -0.46
CA VAL A 852 -21.97 -4.84 -1.80
C VAL A 852 -20.87 -5.41 -2.72
N ALA A 853 -19.76 -5.94 -2.20
CA ALA A 853 -18.75 -6.62 -2.99
C ALA A 853 -19.17 -8.03 -3.45
N GLU A 854 -19.94 -8.78 -2.66
CA GLU A 854 -20.43 -10.10 -3.09
C GLU A 854 -21.69 -9.98 -3.98
N ASP A 855 -22.67 -9.13 -3.64
CA ASP A 855 -23.73 -8.72 -4.57
C ASP A 855 -24.00 -7.21 -4.54
N LYS A 856 -23.66 -6.55 -5.64
CA LYS A 856 -23.82 -5.12 -5.88
C LYS A 856 -25.26 -4.62 -5.69
N GLN A 857 -26.24 -5.51 -5.86
CA GLN A 857 -27.66 -5.19 -5.75
C GLN A 857 -28.10 -4.89 -4.31
N ILE A 858 -27.37 -5.40 -3.31
CA ILE A 858 -27.64 -5.16 -1.88
C ILE A 858 -27.46 -3.69 -1.52
N ASN A 859 -26.65 -2.92 -2.28
CA ASN A 859 -26.48 -1.48 -2.04
C ASN A 859 -27.83 -0.74 -2.02
N ARG A 860 -28.75 -1.10 -2.95
CA ARG A 860 -30.09 -0.51 -3.05
C ARG A 860 -31.02 -0.88 -1.89
N VAL A 861 -30.80 -2.04 -1.28
CA VAL A 861 -31.53 -2.48 -0.08
C VAL A 861 -31.06 -1.68 1.13
N LEU A 862 -29.75 -1.46 1.24
CA LEU A 862 -29.17 -0.62 2.30
C LEU A 862 -29.54 0.86 2.13
N GLU A 863 -29.45 1.40 0.90
CA GLU A 863 -29.92 2.75 0.55
C GLU A 863 -31.39 2.97 1.01
N GLU A 864 -32.32 2.05 0.69
CA GLU A 864 -33.73 2.18 1.13
C GLU A 864 -33.89 2.09 2.66
N LEU A 865 -33.20 1.17 3.34
CA LEU A 865 -33.35 0.98 4.79
C LEU A 865 -32.69 2.07 5.64
N PHE A 866 -31.64 2.72 5.13
CA PHE A 866 -30.98 3.85 5.78
C PHE A 866 -31.67 5.19 5.51
N ALA A 867 -32.38 5.34 4.39
CA ALA A 867 -33.12 6.54 4.03
C ALA A 867 -34.20 6.95 5.07
N GLU A 868 -34.66 8.18 4.93
CA GLU A 868 -35.81 8.74 5.65
C GLU A 868 -37.14 8.31 5.02
N GLU A 869 -37.22 8.30 3.69
CA GLU A 869 -38.38 7.78 2.94
C GLU A 869 -38.18 6.31 2.55
N GLY A 870 -39.18 5.46 2.83
CA GLY A 870 -39.20 4.07 2.36
C GLY A 870 -39.57 3.07 3.45
N ASN A 871 -39.03 1.86 3.34
CA ASN A 871 -39.08 0.87 4.42
C ASN A 871 -37.88 1.03 5.33
N GLU A 872 -38.09 0.98 6.65
CA GLU A 872 -37.03 0.95 7.64
C GLU A 872 -37.18 -0.25 8.60
N MET A 873 -36.13 -0.48 9.41
CA MET A 873 -36.18 -1.47 10.48
C MET A 873 -36.63 -0.84 11.80
N CYS A 874 -37.66 -1.41 12.42
CA CYS A 874 -38.20 -0.95 13.70
C CYS A 874 -38.27 -2.07 14.74
N ILE A 875 -38.20 -1.70 16.02
CA ILE A 875 -38.55 -2.57 17.16
C ILE A 875 -39.97 -2.19 17.62
N LYS A 876 -40.94 -3.08 17.40
CA LYS A 876 -42.36 -2.88 17.75
C LYS A 876 -42.74 -3.68 19.02
N PRO A 877 -43.62 -3.17 19.90
CA PRO A 877 -44.12 -3.89 21.08
C PRO A 877 -44.86 -5.20 20.73
N ALA A 878 -44.78 -6.23 21.59
CA ALA A 878 -45.57 -7.45 21.41
C ALA A 878 -47.10 -7.22 21.42
N GLU A 879 -47.59 -6.21 22.15
CA GLU A 879 -49.02 -5.86 22.20
C GLU A 879 -49.64 -5.58 20.81
N PHE A 880 -48.84 -5.24 19.78
CA PHE A 880 -49.35 -5.02 18.41
C PHE A 880 -49.67 -6.33 17.65
N TYR A 881 -49.22 -7.48 18.16
CA TYR A 881 -49.30 -8.78 17.48
C TYR A 881 -49.98 -9.87 18.31
N LEU A 882 -49.94 -9.81 19.64
CA LEU A 882 -50.38 -10.91 20.50
C LEU A 882 -50.96 -10.46 21.85
N PHE A 883 -51.73 -11.35 22.46
CA PHE A 883 -52.22 -11.19 23.83
C PHE A 883 -51.22 -11.78 24.85
N ASP A 884 -51.27 -11.33 26.10
CA ASP A 884 -50.41 -11.85 27.16
C ASP A 884 -50.56 -13.38 27.34
N GLN A 885 -49.43 -14.09 27.37
CA GLN A 885 -49.32 -15.54 27.44
C GLN A 885 -50.01 -16.31 26.29
N GLU A 886 -50.29 -15.65 25.16
CA GLU A 886 -50.83 -16.31 23.96
C GLU A 886 -49.80 -17.30 23.39
N GLU A 887 -50.27 -18.50 23.03
CA GLU A 887 -49.43 -19.59 22.54
C GLU A 887 -49.45 -19.61 21.00
N LEU A 888 -48.41 -19.05 20.38
CA LEU A 888 -48.31 -18.78 18.94
C LEU A 888 -46.96 -19.25 18.37
N ARG A 889 -46.95 -19.63 17.09
CA ARG A 889 -45.74 -19.88 16.32
C ARG A 889 -45.27 -18.57 15.68
N PHE A 890 -43.99 -18.48 15.32
CA PHE A 890 -43.46 -17.26 14.70
C PHE A 890 -44.18 -16.94 13.37
N TYR A 891 -44.54 -17.94 12.57
CA TYR A 891 -45.36 -17.73 11.37
C TYR A 891 -46.76 -17.11 11.65
N ASP A 892 -47.38 -17.43 12.79
CA ASP A 892 -48.67 -16.84 13.17
C ASP A 892 -48.52 -15.33 13.42
N ILE A 893 -47.39 -14.93 14.00
CA ILE A 893 -47.02 -13.53 14.27
C ILE A 893 -46.63 -12.80 12.98
N MET A 894 -45.86 -13.42 12.09
CA MET A 894 -45.55 -12.88 10.75
C MET A 894 -46.83 -12.53 9.98
N ILE A 895 -47.81 -13.45 9.95
CA ILE A 895 -49.10 -13.22 9.28
C ILE A 895 -49.97 -12.16 9.98
N ARG A 896 -49.81 -11.92 11.29
CA ARG A 896 -50.42 -10.76 11.97
C ARG A 896 -49.73 -9.44 11.58
N GLY A 897 -48.41 -9.42 11.49
CA GLY A 897 -47.64 -8.27 10.97
C GLY A 897 -48.04 -7.86 9.55
N ARG A 898 -48.36 -8.83 8.68
CA ARG A 898 -48.90 -8.54 7.34
C ARG A 898 -50.22 -7.77 7.35
N GLN A 899 -51.07 -7.96 8.35
CA GLN A 899 -52.30 -7.17 8.52
C GLN A 899 -51.99 -5.67 8.76
N ARG A 900 -50.79 -5.36 9.27
CA ARG A 900 -50.24 -4.01 9.49
C ARG A 900 -49.33 -3.52 8.35
N ARG A 901 -49.05 -4.32 7.31
CA ARG A 901 -48.01 -4.10 6.28
C ARG A 901 -46.58 -4.09 6.82
N GLU A 902 -46.32 -4.89 7.84
CA GLU A 902 -45.00 -5.06 8.47
C GLU A 902 -44.45 -6.47 8.10
N ILE A 903 -43.14 -6.63 7.90
CA ILE A 903 -42.49 -7.95 7.77
C ILE A 903 -41.74 -8.23 9.07
N VAL A 904 -42.19 -9.23 9.82
CA VAL A 904 -41.53 -9.61 11.08
C VAL A 904 -40.29 -10.45 10.77
N ILE A 905 -39.10 -9.89 11.01
CA ILE A 905 -37.80 -10.51 10.72
C ILE A 905 -37.13 -11.16 11.94
N GLY A 906 -37.56 -10.80 13.15
CA GLY A 906 -37.00 -11.35 14.38
C GLY A 906 -37.75 -10.94 15.65
N TYR A 907 -37.19 -11.30 16.80
CA TYR A 907 -37.72 -10.92 18.12
C TYR A 907 -36.61 -10.83 19.18
N ARG A 908 -36.83 -10.04 20.23
CA ARG A 908 -36.04 -10.08 21.48
C ARG A 908 -36.97 -10.43 22.63
N LEU A 909 -36.60 -11.44 23.41
CA LEU A 909 -37.37 -11.88 24.57
C LEU A 909 -37.10 -10.95 25.76
N ALA A 910 -38.08 -10.78 26.65
CA ALA A 910 -37.99 -9.91 27.83
C ALA A 910 -36.80 -10.20 28.76
N ASN A 911 -36.33 -11.45 28.78
CA ASN A 911 -35.19 -11.91 29.59
C ASN A 911 -33.90 -12.13 28.76
N ALA A 912 -33.84 -11.67 27.51
CA ALA A 912 -32.69 -11.82 26.62
C ALA A 912 -32.03 -10.47 26.31
N GLU A 913 -30.69 -10.43 26.38
CA GLU A 913 -29.90 -9.22 26.10
C GLU A 913 -29.79 -8.93 24.59
N LEU A 914 -29.88 -9.97 23.75
CA LEU A 914 -29.75 -9.91 22.29
C LEU A 914 -31.07 -10.24 21.58
N ALA A 915 -31.28 -9.64 20.41
CA ALA A 915 -32.33 -10.05 19.48
C ALA A 915 -31.99 -11.38 18.79
N ILE A 916 -33.00 -12.00 18.20
CA ILE A 916 -32.88 -13.19 17.33
C ILE A 916 -33.52 -12.84 16.00
N ILE A 917 -32.69 -12.59 15.00
CA ILE A 917 -33.08 -12.44 13.59
C ILE A 917 -33.19 -13.84 12.95
N ASN A 918 -34.10 -13.99 11.97
CA ASN A 918 -34.33 -15.25 11.24
C ASN A 918 -34.41 -16.51 12.14
N PRO A 919 -35.29 -16.57 13.16
CA PRO A 919 -35.34 -17.70 14.09
C PRO A 919 -35.60 -19.03 13.36
N TYR A 920 -34.78 -20.05 13.61
CA TYR A 920 -34.88 -21.37 12.95
C TYR A 920 -36.23 -22.07 13.18
N LEU A 921 -36.74 -22.06 14.41
CA LEU A 921 -37.92 -22.85 14.82
C LEU A 921 -39.25 -22.14 14.53
N LYS A 922 -39.43 -21.61 13.31
CA LYS A 922 -40.59 -20.77 12.91
C LYS A 922 -41.96 -21.42 13.13
N SER A 923 -41.99 -22.76 13.08
CA SER A 923 -43.19 -23.61 13.22
C SER A 923 -43.50 -24.07 14.66
N GLU A 924 -42.62 -23.84 15.63
CA GLU A 924 -42.85 -24.31 17.01
C GLU A 924 -43.71 -23.32 17.82
N PRO A 925 -44.75 -23.78 18.55
CA PRO A 925 -45.57 -22.91 19.36
C PRO A 925 -44.81 -22.46 20.62
N ARG A 926 -44.82 -21.15 20.87
CA ARG A 926 -44.20 -20.51 22.03
C ARG A 926 -45.26 -19.68 22.77
N LYS A 927 -45.13 -19.57 24.10
CA LYS A 927 -45.86 -18.57 24.89
C LYS A 927 -45.04 -17.29 24.94
N TRP A 928 -45.69 -16.18 24.63
CA TRP A 928 -45.08 -14.87 24.52
C TRP A 928 -45.55 -13.95 25.65
N SER A 929 -44.69 -13.05 26.11
CA SER A 929 -45.07 -11.96 27.02
C SER A 929 -45.40 -10.69 26.23
N LEU A 930 -46.14 -9.77 26.86
CA LEU A 930 -46.25 -8.39 26.36
C LEU A 930 -44.93 -7.60 26.51
N ASP A 931 -44.01 -8.11 27.32
CA ASP A 931 -42.67 -7.55 27.54
C ASP A 931 -41.66 -7.99 26.47
N ASP A 932 -42.02 -8.97 25.62
CA ASP A 932 -41.25 -9.32 24.43
C ASP A 932 -41.40 -8.23 23.35
N VAL A 933 -40.46 -8.16 22.41
CA VAL A 933 -40.52 -7.20 21.28
C VAL A 933 -40.19 -7.87 19.96
N PHE A 934 -40.76 -7.36 18.87
CA PHE A 934 -40.56 -7.87 17.53
C PHE A 934 -39.75 -6.89 16.68
N VAL A 935 -38.80 -7.44 15.93
CA VAL A 935 -38.02 -6.69 14.94
C VAL A 935 -38.73 -6.82 13.61
N VAL A 936 -39.08 -5.70 12.99
CA VAL A 936 -39.85 -5.66 11.74
C VAL A 936 -39.20 -4.75 10.72
N ILE A 937 -39.42 -5.05 9.43
CA ILE A 937 -39.30 -4.08 8.34
C ILE A 937 -40.69 -3.49 8.11
N SER A 938 -40.81 -2.17 8.16
CA SER A 938 -42.08 -1.46 7.97
C SER A 938 -41.88 -0.15 7.23
N TRP A 939 -42.92 0.33 6.54
CA TRP A 939 -42.89 1.64 5.90
C TRP A 939 -42.87 2.75 6.97
N GLY A 940 -42.04 3.78 6.80
CA GLY A 940 -41.93 4.90 7.74
C GLY A 940 -43.21 5.74 7.85
N GLU A 941 -43.44 6.36 9.00
CA GLU A 941 -44.53 7.32 9.29
C GLU A 941 -43.99 8.68 9.74
#